data_AF-A0A7X0EAD3-F1
#
_entry.id   AF-A0A7X0EAD3-F1
#
_cell.length_a   1.000
_cell.length_b   1.000
_cell.length_c   1.000
_cell.angle_alpha   90.00
_cell.angle_beta   90.00
_cell.angle_gamma   90.00
#
_symmetry.space_group_name_H-M   'P 1'
#
loop_
_entity.id
_entity.type
_entity.pdbx_description
1 polymer ?
#
loop_
_entity_poly.entity_id
_entity_poly.type
_entity_poly.pdbx_seq_one_letter_code
_entity_poly.pdbx_strand_id
1 'polypeptide(L)'
;WVKGLAFDWQRLYGAHRPRRISLPTYPFARERYWIETSALQLIDVTAAGGILHPLLHRNTSSFSVQRFSSHFSGEEFFLTDHVVQDTRILPGVAQLEMAHWAASKAIEEDCTLQLKNIVWMRPVTVGEDGIDLHIAMIPQQDGDISFEIYRDAEDGETVTYSHGSIMAVASVEGDAPLAQDLAALRHQCSDAHLSAAQCYALFGQMGLHYGPGFHGLSELFVGPQQVLARIALPVSMQMGNYVLHPSLLDAALQAAIGLVRAAAEVDKPALLLPIALESLDVLAPCAATMWAVVRHSAGGAAGDAVQMMDVDLCDETGAVCVRFSQLQLRESTIIAEPSLALQTLLTIPVWEVQPAATDRAADRVFAQHRVMLCDVDAADADRVQAHMPGVVCSAFAADEDLAQRYESAAGELLEQIQSLSSQPGEHLIQVVVPSHGIGQTMAGLGGMLRTAQLENPRIVGQVISVESGQDVVQALLENHGGEAQHVRYVKGVRQVGAWAERPSSPDVASPWKAQGVYLITGGAGGLGLIFAHEIAREAKDATLILTGRSSLTEATQAKLIELEALGATVQYRSLDVGDRDAVMQLVRGVVDDFGDLHGIIHSAGVLRDSFIIKKTREQLNEVLRAKVAGTLNLDEASCDMPLDCFICFSSISGALGNLGQADYAAANAFMDAFAHYRSELTAQGLRHRRTLSVNWPLWEEGGMQVDAATRQYLLQQTGITPLRSVSGCAALAQALSSGLPQMLVAEGKVERLKVALLKDTLVQPSAVVVVDRAAPAAEDLREKTIGHLTRLLSTTLKLPPHKIDANTQLEAYGIDSVMVLDLTLKLEKSFRSLPKTLFFEYQTMTALADYFVQHHRAHLIELFGEKLPVSVPTLVARPRGDLMAMPAMRHRSRFDLRNNAPEISEIAIIGVSGRYPQAGNLEQFWANLSGGKDSIT
;
A
#
# COMPACT_ATOMS: atom_id res chain seq x y z
N TRP A 1 -48.64 -24.90 -21.64
CA TRP A 1 -48.61 -24.88 -20.16
C TRP A 1 -48.70 -23.48 -19.59
N VAL A 2 -47.68 -22.63 -19.69
CA VAL A 2 -47.71 -21.29 -19.03
C VAL A 2 -48.81 -20.36 -19.61
N LYS A 3 -49.29 -20.66 -20.83
CA LYS A 3 -50.49 -20.05 -21.45
C LYS A 3 -51.78 -20.85 -21.25
N GLY A 4 -51.89 -21.68 -20.20
CA GLY A 4 -53.08 -22.48 -19.87
C GLY A 4 -53.30 -23.75 -20.71
N LEU A 5 -52.48 -24.00 -21.73
CA LEU A 5 -52.58 -25.20 -22.57
C LEU A 5 -52.14 -26.47 -21.82
N ALA A 6 -52.97 -27.51 -21.86
CA ALA A 6 -52.67 -28.82 -21.29
C ALA A 6 -51.47 -29.47 -22.01
N PHE A 7 -50.45 -29.85 -21.25
CA PHE A 7 -49.20 -30.39 -21.78
C PHE A 7 -48.84 -31.67 -21.04
N ASP A 8 -48.64 -32.77 -21.77
CA ASP A 8 -48.26 -34.05 -21.18
C ASP A 8 -46.74 -34.14 -21.00
N TRP A 9 -46.30 -33.68 -19.83
CA TRP A 9 -44.90 -33.68 -19.40
C TRP A 9 -44.27 -35.07 -19.32
N GLN A 10 -45.05 -36.15 -19.27
CA GLN A 10 -44.48 -37.50 -19.18
C GLN A 10 -43.78 -37.92 -20.47
N ARG A 11 -44.14 -37.31 -21.61
CA ARG A 11 -43.50 -37.58 -22.90
C ARG A 11 -42.09 -36.99 -23.01
N LEU A 12 -41.73 -36.00 -22.18
CA LEU A 12 -40.44 -35.31 -22.28
C LEU A 12 -39.28 -36.13 -21.70
N TYR A 13 -39.52 -37.01 -20.72
CA TYR A 13 -38.47 -37.64 -19.92
C TYR A 13 -38.29 -39.15 -20.15
N GLY A 14 -39.08 -39.75 -21.06
CA GLY A 14 -38.96 -41.17 -21.41
C GLY A 14 -39.04 -42.12 -20.20
N ALA A 15 -38.08 -43.04 -20.09
CA ALA A 15 -38.02 -44.06 -19.04
C ALA A 15 -37.57 -43.53 -17.67
N HIS A 16 -36.87 -42.40 -17.61
CA HIS A 16 -36.32 -41.84 -16.36
C HIS A 16 -37.12 -40.61 -15.96
N ARG A 17 -38.15 -40.83 -15.15
CA ARG A 17 -39.12 -39.80 -14.78
C ARG A 17 -38.66 -39.05 -13.52
N PRO A 18 -38.54 -37.71 -13.56
CA PRO A 18 -38.26 -36.92 -12.36
C PRO A 18 -39.44 -36.96 -11.38
N ARG A 19 -39.16 -36.92 -10.08
CA ARG A 19 -40.19 -36.85 -9.03
C ARG A 19 -40.84 -35.46 -9.05
N ARG A 20 -42.18 -35.43 -9.08
CA ARG A 20 -42.95 -34.19 -8.89
C ARG A 20 -43.08 -33.91 -7.40
N ILE A 21 -42.79 -32.68 -7.00
CA ILE A 21 -42.93 -32.20 -5.62
C ILE A 21 -43.87 -31.00 -5.67
N SER A 22 -44.80 -30.91 -4.71
CA SER A 22 -45.71 -29.76 -4.60
C SER A 22 -44.97 -28.58 -3.97
N LEU A 23 -45.23 -27.37 -4.45
CA LEU A 23 -44.76 -26.17 -3.75
C LEU A 23 -45.56 -25.95 -2.47
N PRO A 24 -44.95 -25.37 -1.41
CA PRO A 24 -45.66 -25.08 -0.17
C PRO A 24 -46.79 -24.08 -0.41
N THR A 25 -47.96 -24.36 0.13
CA THR A 25 -49.18 -23.55 -0.08
C THR A 25 -49.35 -22.43 0.95
N TYR A 26 -48.40 -22.25 1.89
CA TYR A 26 -48.51 -21.26 2.96
C TYR A 26 -47.19 -20.47 3.18
N PRO A 27 -47.17 -19.13 3.06
CA PRO A 27 -45.93 -18.35 2.93
C PRO A 27 -45.07 -18.20 4.20
N PHE A 28 -45.55 -18.65 5.37
CA PHE A 28 -44.88 -18.42 6.66
C PHE A 28 -44.56 -19.70 7.45
N ALA A 29 -44.67 -20.87 6.83
CA ALA A 29 -44.13 -22.09 7.42
C ALA A 29 -42.60 -22.06 7.32
N ARG A 30 -41.89 -22.21 8.45
CA ARG A 30 -40.41 -22.18 8.54
C ARG A 30 -39.75 -23.50 8.11
N GLU A 31 -40.33 -24.20 7.15
CA GLU A 31 -39.69 -25.38 6.55
C GLU A 31 -38.88 -24.95 5.33
N ARG A 32 -37.57 -25.25 5.38
CA ARG A 32 -36.63 -24.96 4.29
C ARG A 32 -36.68 -26.08 3.26
N TYR A 33 -37.06 -25.76 2.03
CA TYR A 33 -37.02 -26.66 0.89
C TYR A 33 -35.83 -26.26 -0.01
N TRP A 34 -34.63 -26.73 0.34
CA TRP A 34 -33.46 -26.63 -0.55
C TRP A 34 -33.40 -27.85 -1.46
N ILE A 35 -32.84 -27.69 -2.66
CA ILE A 35 -32.17 -28.81 -3.31
C ILE A 35 -31.03 -29.17 -2.37
N GLU A 36 -31.08 -30.36 -1.79
CA GLU A 36 -29.90 -30.94 -1.15
C GLU A 36 -28.87 -31.16 -2.25
N THR A 37 -28.08 -30.12 -2.54
CA THR A 37 -26.68 -30.34 -2.90
C THR A 37 -26.10 -30.97 -1.65
N SER A 38 -26.20 -32.30 -1.62
CA SER A 38 -25.56 -33.16 -0.65
C SER A 38 -24.21 -32.53 -0.37
N ALA A 39 -23.92 -32.29 0.91
CA ALA A 39 -22.58 -31.97 1.36
C ALA A 39 -21.63 -32.77 0.47
N LEU A 40 -20.67 -32.11 -0.16
CA LEU A 40 -19.52 -32.82 -0.72
C LEU A 40 -18.82 -33.42 0.49
N GLN A 41 -19.38 -34.54 0.97
CA GLN A 41 -18.64 -35.64 1.51
C GLN A 41 -17.40 -35.71 0.65
N LEU A 42 -16.25 -35.65 1.32
CA LEU A 42 -15.05 -36.32 0.88
C LEU A 42 -15.47 -37.62 0.20
N ILE A 43 -15.66 -37.56 -1.11
CA ILE A 43 -15.65 -38.74 -1.93
C ILE A 43 -14.19 -39.10 -1.86
N ASP A 44 -13.92 -40.12 -1.07
CA ASP A 44 -12.78 -40.98 -1.25
C ASP A 44 -12.87 -41.51 -2.69
N VAL A 45 -12.48 -40.69 -3.68
CA VAL A 45 -12.19 -41.11 -5.04
C VAL A 45 -10.77 -41.63 -5.00
N THR A 46 -10.56 -42.72 -4.26
CA THR A 46 -9.59 -43.68 -4.75
C THR A 46 -10.11 -44.19 -6.09
N ALA A 47 -9.46 -43.69 -7.15
CA ALA A 47 -9.41 -44.25 -8.50
C ALA A 47 -10.67 -44.14 -9.39
N ALA A 48 -10.73 -43.04 -10.16
CA ALA A 48 -11.09 -43.13 -11.58
C ALA A 48 -10.51 -41.99 -12.46
N GLY A 49 -10.03 -40.87 -11.89
CA GLY A 49 -9.28 -39.83 -12.62
C GLY A 49 -7.94 -39.55 -11.94
N GLY A 50 -6.83 -39.90 -12.58
CA GLY A 50 -5.48 -39.70 -12.02
C GLY A 50 -5.08 -38.23 -11.90
N ILE A 51 -4.13 -37.95 -11.01
CA ILE A 51 -3.41 -36.67 -10.94
C ILE A 51 -2.77 -36.40 -12.32
N LEU A 52 -3.06 -35.25 -12.92
CA LEU A 52 -2.58 -34.93 -14.27
C LEU A 52 -1.05 -34.75 -14.31
N HIS A 53 -0.52 -34.04 -13.31
CA HIS A 53 0.89 -33.79 -13.11
C HIS A 53 1.14 -33.53 -11.61
N PRO A 54 2.30 -33.90 -11.04
CA PRO A 54 2.58 -33.66 -9.61
C PRO A 54 2.50 -32.20 -9.14
N LEU A 55 2.59 -31.24 -10.05
CA LEU A 55 2.40 -29.80 -9.75
C LEU A 55 1.04 -29.26 -10.23
N LEU A 56 0.30 -30.00 -11.05
CA LEU A 56 -0.99 -29.61 -11.63
C LEU A 56 -1.97 -30.77 -11.50
N HIS A 57 -2.76 -30.79 -10.43
CA HIS A 57 -3.54 -31.97 -10.05
C HIS A 57 -4.78 -32.15 -10.92
N ARG A 58 -5.50 -31.05 -11.18
CA ARG A 58 -6.81 -31.04 -11.87
C ARG A 58 -6.91 -29.92 -12.90
N ASN A 59 -7.53 -30.21 -14.04
CA ASN A 59 -7.99 -29.16 -14.95
C ASN A 59 -9.33 -28.63 -14.44
N THR A 60 -9.40 -27.32 -14.24
CA THR A 60 -10.54 -26.57 -13.68
C THR A 60 -10.99 -25.45 -14.60
N SER A 61 -10.70 -25.58 -15.90
CA SER A 61 -11.07 -24.61 -16.92
C SER A 61 -12.59 -24.42 -17.00
N SER A 62 -13.00 -23.21 -17.34
CA SER A 62 -14.37 -22.85 -17.70
C SER A 62 -14.37 -22.10 -19.04
N PHE A 63 -15.55 -21.73 -19.54
CA PHE A 63 -15.64 -20.87 -20.74
C PHE A 63 -14.99 -19.49 -20.53
N SER A 64 -14.81 -19.06 -19.28
CA SER A 64 -14.25 -17.75 -18.94
C SER A 64 -12.74 -17.78 -18.72
N VAL A 65 -12.16 -18.94 -18.39
CA VAL A 65 -10.73 -19.04 -18.06
C VAL A 65 -10.20 -20.45 -18.31
N GLN A 66 -9.04 -20.54 -18.96
CA GLN A 66 -8.27 -21.78 -19.02
C GLN A 66 -7.44 -21.89 -17.73
N ARG A 67 -7.73 -22.89 -16.87
CA ARG A 67 -7.18 -22.94 -15.50
C ARG A 67 -6.89 -24.36 -15.02
N PHE A 68 -5.73 -24.56 -14.42
CA PHE A 68 -5.41 -25.77 -13.65
C PHE A 68 -5.30 -25.44 -12.16
N SER A 69 -5.63 -26.41 -11.30
CA SER A 69 -5.59 -26.24 -9.84
C SER A 69 -4.89 -27.41 -9.16
N SER A 70 -4.20 -27.12 -8.07
CA SER A 70 -3.52 -28.07 -7.20
C SER A 70 -3.76 -27.72 -5.75
N HIS A 71 -3.83 -28.72 -4.89
CA HIS A 71 -3.78 -28.55 -3.45
C HIS A 71 -2.47 -29.18 -2.98
N PHE A 72 -1.62 -28.41 -2.31
CA PHE A 72 -0.37 -28.88 -1.74
C PHE A 72 -0.48 -28.96 -0.23
N SER A 73 -0.25 -30.15 0.30
CA SER A 73 -0.30 -30.45 1.74
C SER A 73 0.89 -29.90 2.51
N GLY A 74 2.01 -29.62 1.82
CA GLY A 74 3.28 -29.29 2.46
C GLY A 74 4.15 -30.51 2.73
N GLU A 75 3.68 -31.73 2.43
CA GLU A 75 4.44 -32.98 2.54
C GLU A 75 5.16 -33.36 1.23
N GLU A 76 4.89 -32.66 0.13
CA GLU A 76 5.53 -32.91 -1.15
C GLU A 76 7.05 -32.67 -1.04
N PHE A 77 7.86 -33.47 -1.74
CA PHE A 77 9.32 -33.37 -1.64
C PHE A 77 9.82 -31.96 -1.96
N PHE A 78 9.18 -31.30 -2.94
CA PHE A 78 9.59 -29.96 -3.39
C PHE A 78 9.26 -28.85 -2.37
N LEU A 79 8.55 -29.17 -1.28
CA LEU A 79 8.22 -28.27 -0.17
C LEU A 79 8.93 -28.68 1.12
N THR A 80 8.96 -29.97 1.42
CA THR A 80 9.65 -30.52 2.61
C THR A 80 11.17 -30.39 2.53
N ASP A 81 11.73 -30.55 1.32
CA ASP A 81 13.18 -30.49 1.09
C ASP A 81 13.66 -29.12 0.61
N HIS A 82 12.79 -28.11 0.51
CA HIS A 82 13.15 -26.73 0.14
C HIS A 82 12.72 -25.77 1.26
N VAL A 83 13.58 -25.63 2.26
CA VAL A 83 13.32 -24.84 3.45
C VAL A 83 14.21 -23.60 3.46
N VAL A 84 13.60 -22.42 3.42
CA VAL A 84 14.30 -21.14 3.51
C VAL A 84 13.97 -20.55 4.88
N GLN A 85 14.98 -20.46 5.74
CA GLN A 85 14.87 -19.92 7.09
C GLN A 85 13.69 -20.50 7.87
N ASP A 86 13.72 -21.83 8.05
CA ASP A 86 12.70 -22.65 8.73
C ASP A 86 11.30 -22.63 8.09
N THR A 87 11.13 -21.96 6.94
CA THR A 87 9.87 -21.91 6.20
C THR A 87 9.93 -22.80 4.95
N ARG A 88 8.94 -23.68 4.78
CA ARG A 88 8.76 -24.47 3.54
C ARG A 88 8.28 -23.55 2.42
N ILE A 89 9.07 -23.45 1.35
CA ILE A 89 8.77 -22.56 0.22
C ILE A 89 8.73 -23.37 -1.07
N LEU A 90 7.70 -23.17 -1.90
CA LEU A 90 7.68 -23.76 -3.25
C LEU A 90 8.75 -23.05 -4.10
N PRO A 91 9.78 -23.76 -4.59
CA PRO A 91 10.86 -23.13 -5.34
C PRO A 91 10.35 -22.53 -6.65
N GLY A 92 10.94 -21.40 -7.06
CA GLY A 92 10.54 -20.69 -8.28
C GLY A 92 10.63 -21.57 -9.53
N VAL A 93 11.56 -22.53 -9.57
CA VAL A 93 11.70 -23.48 -10.68
C VAL A 93 10.55 -24.47 -10.80
N ALA A 94 9.85 -24.80 -9.70
CA ALA A 94 8.64 -25.61 -9.77
C ALA A 94 7.50 -24.81 -10.43
N GLN A 95 7.44 -23.50 -10.21
CA GLN A 95 6.48 -22.62 -10.86
C GLN A 95 6.74 -22.50 -12.39
N LEU A 96 8.01 -22.57 -12.82
CA LEU A 96 8.36 -22.63 -14.25
C LEU A 96 7.83 -23.92 -14.90
N GLU A 97 8.00 -25.06 -14.24
CA GLU A 97 7.45 -26.33 -14.73
C GLU A 97 5.90 -26.33 -14.76
N MET A 98 5.24 -25.70 -13.77
CA MET A 98 3.78 -25.51 -13.82
C MET A 98 3.37 -24.75 -15.09
N ALA A 99 4.03 -23.63 -15.37
CA ALA A 99 3.74 -22.80 -16.54
C ALA A 99 4.01 -23.55 -17.85
N HIS A 100 5.19 -24.19 -17.96
CA HIS A 100 5.59 -24.97 -19.12
C HIS A 100 4.62 -26.13 -19.39
N TRP A 101 4.31 -26.93 -18.37
CA TRP A 101 3.41 -28.06 -18.51
C TRP A 101 2.00 -27.61 -18.88
N ALA A 102 1.46 -26.57 -18.23
CA ALA A 102 0.13 -26.04 -18.52
C ALA A 102 0.00 -25.55 -19.97
N ALA A 103 1.02 -24.85 -20.48
CA ALA A 103 1.07 -24.43 -21.89
C ALA A 103 1.15 -25.62 -22.85
N SER A 104 1.98 -26.63 -22.55
CA SER A 104 2.11 -27.83 -23.39
C SER A 104 0.80 -28.61 -23.55
N LYS A 105 -0.16 -28.43 -22.63
CA LYS A 105 -1.52 -29.02 -22.72
C LYS A 105 -2.53 -28.10 -23.39
N ALA A 106 -2.25 -26.81 -23.47
CA ALA A 106 -3.11 -25.84 -24.12
C ALA A 106 -2.78 -25.68 -25.62
N ILE A 107 -1.56 -26.02 -26.04
CA ILE A 107 -1.08 -25.93 -27.42
C ILE A 107 -1.14 -27.32 -28.08
N GLU A 108 -1.82 -27.44 -29.22
CA GLU A 108 -2.01 -28.72 -29.94
C GLU A 108 -0.86 -29.09 -30.90
N GLU A 109 0.09 -28.19 -31.13
CA GLU A 109 1.22 -28.39 -32.05
C GLU A 109 2.50 -28.78 -31.30
N ASP A 110 3.30 -29.68 -31.89
CA ASP A 110 4.65 -30.02 -31.39
C ASP A 110 5.59 -28.81 -31.64
N CYS A 111 5.67 -27.92 -30.65
CA CYS A 111 6.54 -26.74 -30.68
C CYS A 111 7.41 -26.66 -29.43
N THR A 112 8.58 -26.02 -29.57
CA THR A 112 9.42 -25.67 -28.42
C THR A 112 8.82 -24.45 -27.72
N LEU A 113 8.72 -24.51 -26.39
CA LEU A 113 8.14 -23.44 -25.60
C LEU A 113 9.24 -22.57 -24.98
N GLN A 114 9.07 -21.26 -25.09
CA GLN A 114 9.91 -20.27 -24.43
C GLN A 114 9.06 -19.50 -23.42
N LEU A 115 9.48 -19.47 -22.15
CA LEU A 115 8.84 -18.62 -21.14
C LEU A 115 9.58 -17.27 -21.11
N LYS A 116 8.86 -16.16 -20.97
CA LYS A 116 9.40 -14.80 -20.96
C LYS A 116 8.83 -13.95 -19.83
N ASN A 117 9.61 -12.95 -19.44
CA ASN A 117 9.22 -11.91 -18.48
C ASN A 117 8.62 -12.48 -17.18
N ILE A 118 9.26 -13.52 -16.64
CA ILE A 118 8.80 -14.19 -15.43
C ILE A 118 9.15 -13.31 -14.24
N VAL A 119 8.16 -13.02 -13.39
CA VAL A 119 8.33 -12.26 -12.16
C VAL A 119 7.79 -13.08 -10.99
N TRP A 120 8.63 -13.34 -9.99
CA TRP A 120 8.21 -13.92 -8.71
C TRP A 120 7.94 -12.79 -7.72
N MET A 121 6.67 -12.46 -7.52
CA MET A 121 6.28 -11.32 -6.70
C MET A 121 6.40 -11.59 -5.20
N ARG A 122 6.11 -12.83 -4.78
CA ARG A 122 6.17 -13.27 -3.38
C ARG A 122 6.39 -14.80 -3.31
N PRO A 123 7.02 -15.31 -2.24
CA PRO A 123 7.18 -16.75 -2.05
C PRO A 123 5.82 -17.41 -1.78
N VAL A 124 5.65 -18.62 -2.33
CA VAL A 124 4.56 -19.51 -1.95
C VAL A 124 5.00 -20.27 -0.70
N THR A 125 4.29 -20.04 0.41
CA THR A 125 4.51 -20.74 1.69
C THR A 125 3.31 -21.63 1.97
N VAL A 126 3.53 -22.73 2.68
CA VAL A 126 2.48 -23.70 3.00
C VAL A 126 2.27 -23.74 4.51
N GLY A 127 1.03 -23.48 4.95
CA GLY A 127 0.60 -23.55 6.34
C GLY A 127 0.17 -24.95 6.76
N GLU A 128 -0.36 -25.10 7.97
CA GLU A 128 -0.78 -26.40 8.52
C GLU A 128 -1.92 -27.06 7.70
N ASP A 129 -2.80 -26.26 7.10
CA ASP A 129 -3.93 -26.73 6.30
C ASP A 129 -3.59 -26.96 4.81
N GLY A 130 -2.32 -26.84 4.42
CA GLY A 130 -1.91 -26.86 3.02
C GLY A 130 -2.21 -25.55 2.28
N ILE A 131 -2.14 -25.58 0.96
CA ILE A 131 -2.46 -24.44 0.08
C ILE A 131 -3.10 -24.90 -1.23
N ASP A 132 -4.21 -24.26 -1.62
CA ASP A 132 -4.74 -24.36 -2.97
C ASP A 132 -4.08 -23.31 -3.88
N LEU A 133 -3.52 -23.77 -5.00
CA LEU A 133 -2.90 -22.94 -6.02
C LEU A 133 -3.55 -23.18 -7.38
N HIS A 134 -3.67 -22.10 -8.13
CA HIS A 134 -4.22 -22.05 -9.47
C HIS A 134 -3.19 -21.50 -10.43
N ILE A 135 -3.16 -22.02 -11.65
CA ILE A 135 -2.51 -21.37 -12.79
C ILE A 135 -3.55 -21.07 -13.86
N ALA A 136 -3.70 -19.81 -14.23
CA ALA A 136 -4.55 -19.37 -15.33
C ALA A 136 -3.70 -19.08 -16.57
N MET A 137 -4.22 -19.47 -17.74
CA MET A 137 -3.62 -19.23 -19.05
C MET A 137 -4.54 -18.30 -19.85
N ILE A 138 -3.98 -17.19 -20.33
CA ILE A 138 -4.74 -16.15 -21.02
C ILE A 138 -4.08 -15.88 -22.39
N PRO A 139 -4.74 -16.23 -23.50
CA PRO A 139 -4.25 -15.92 -24.84
C PRO A 139 -4.17 -14.41 -25.07
N GLN A 140 -3.08 -13.96 -25.69
CA GLN A 140 -2.84 -12.57 -26.06
C GLN A 140 -3.08 -12.34 -27.57
N GLN A 141 -3.24 -11.07 -27.98
CA GLN A 141 -3.53 -10.71 -29.37
C GLN A 141 -2.35 -10.93 -30.33
N ASP A 142 -1.14 -10.96 -29.80
CA ASP A 142 0.12 -11.21 -30.52
C ASP A 142 0.43 -12.70 -30.72
N GLY A 143 -0.38 -13.59 -30.12
CA GLY A 143 -0.20 -15.04 -30.18
C GLY A 143 0.53 -15.64 -28.98
N ASP A 144 1.04 -14.81 -28.06
CA ASP A 144 1.62 -15.28 -26.80
C ASP A 144 0.53 -15.74 -25.82
N ILE A 145 0.92 -16.54 -24.83
CA ILE A 145 0.04 -16.96 -23.73
C ILE A 145 0.60 -16.41 -22.43
N SER A 146 -0.08 -15.44 -21.83
CA SER A 146 0.25 -15.00 -20.47
C SER A 146 -0.23 -16.02 -19.45
N PHE A 147 0.55 -16.21 -18.37
CA PHE A 147 0.16 -17.05 -17.25
C PHE A 147 0.25 -16.29 -15.92
N GLU A 148 -0.63 -16.66 -14.99
CA GLU A 148 -0.62 -16.18 -13.61
C GLU A 148 -0.81 -17.35 -12.66
N ILE A 149 0.04 -17.44 -11.63
CA ILE A 149 -0.08 -18.41 -10.53
C ILE A 149 -0.60 -17.67 -9.30
N TYR A 150 -1.74 -18.10 -8.76
CA TYR A 150 -2.45 -17.41 -7.68
C TYR A 150 -3.22 -18.37 -6.77
N ARG A 151 -3.74 -17.84 -5.66
CA ARG A 151 -4.78 -18.50 -4.84
C ARG A 151 -5.99 -17.60 -4.65
N ASP A 152 -7.14 -18.20 -4.39
CA ASP A 152 -8.34 -17.47 -3.94
C ASP A 152 -8.20 -17.16 -2.43
N ALA A 153 -8.51 -15.94 -2.00
CA ALA A 153 -8.53 -15.50 -0.60
C ALA A 153 -9.95 -15.64 0.01
N GLU A 154 -10.03 -15.62 1.34
CA GLU A 154 -11.29 -15.85 2.08
C GLU A 154 -12.36 -14.78 1.84
N ASP A 155 -11.94 -13.57 1.44
CA ASP A 155 -12.79 -12.44 1.07
C ASP A 155 -13.23 -12.45 -0.41
N GLY A 156 -12.76 -13.42 -1.20
CA GLY A 156 -13.01 -13.54 -2.63
C GLY A 156 -12.03 -12.79 -3.53
N GLU A 157 -10.99 -12.15 -2.99
CA GLU A 157 -9.89 -11.58 -3.80
C GLU A 157 -8.85 -12.65 -4.20
N THR A 158 -8.01 -12.36 -5.20
CA THR A 158 -6.94 -13.28 -5.64
C THR A 158 -5.56 -12.81 -5.19
N VAL A 159 -4.73 -13.73 -4.71
CA VAL A 159 -3.34 -13.47 -4.34
C VAL A 159 -2.41 -14.06 -5.38
N THR A 160 -1.82 -13.23 -6.22
CA THR A 160 -0.86 -13.65 -7.26
C THR A 160 0.55 -13.80 -6.71
N TYR A 161 1.18 -14.94 -7.01
CA TYR A 161 2.55 -15.29 -6.61
C TYR A 161 3.57 -15.01 -7.71
N SER A 162 3.23 -15.39 -8.95
CA SER A 162 4.09 -15.18 -10.11
C SER A 162 3.28 -14.99 -11.38
N HIS A 163 3.85 -14.32 -12.35
CA HIS A 163 3.28 -14.20 -13.70
C HIS A 163 4.40 -14.19 -14.76
N GLY A 164 4.00 -14.39 -16.02
CA GLY A 164 4.90 -14.30 -17.18
C GLY A 164 4.14 -14.54 -18.48
N SER A 165 4.87 -14.66 -19.59
CA SER A 165 4.31 -15.05 -20.89
C SER A 165 5.02 -16.27 -21.47
N ILE A 166 4.35 -16.94 -22.40
CA ILE A 166 4.83 -18.15 -23.06
C ILE A 166 4.63 -17.96 -24.55
N MET A 167 5.70 -18.22 -25.31
CA MET A 167 5.73 -18.14 -26.76
C MET A 167 6.06 -19.51 -27.33
N ALA A 168 5.31 -19.92 -28.36
CA ALA A 168 5.65 -21.08 -29.17
C ALA A 168 6.73 -20.69 -30.19
N VAL A 169 7.86 -21.37 -30.16
CA VAL A 169 8.96 -21.18 -31.10
C VAL A 169 8.95 -22.35 -32.09
N ALA A 170 8.92 -22.04 -33.38
CA ALA A 170 9.00 -23.06 -34.42
C ALA A 170 10.38 -23.72 -34.37
N SER A 171 10.42 -25.06 -34.29
CA SER A 171 11.65 -25.82 -34.44
C SER A 171 12.23 -25.59 -35.85
N VAL A 172 13.32 -24.85 -35.95
CA VAL A 172 14.03 -24.68 -37.23
C VAL A 172 14.80 -25.97 -37.50
N GLU A 173 14.31 -26.79 -38.43
CA GLU A 173 15.05 -27.97 -38.89
C GLU A 173 16.42 -27.54 -39.46
N GLY A 174 17.51 -27.88 -38.77
CA GLY A 174 18.88 -27.74 -39.29
C GLY A 174 19.82 -26.81 -38.52
N ASP A 175 19.38 -26.14 -37.45
CA ASP A 175 20.33 -25.47 -36.56
C ASP A 175 21.09 -26.51 -35.73
N ALA A 176 22.43 -26.39 -35.71
CA ALA A 176 23.26 -27.26 -34.90
C ALA A 176 22.92 -27.04 -33.41
N PRO A 177 22.77 -28.11 -32.61
CA PRO A 177 22.48 -27.96 -31.19
C PRO A 177 23.55 -27.10 -30.54
N LEU A 178 23.11 -26.05 -29.85
CA LEU A 178 24.01 -25.16 -29.16
C LEU A 178 24.72 -25.97 -28.07
N ALA A 179 26.05 -26.11 -28.21
CA ALA A 179 26.84 -26.96 -27.34
C ALA A 179 27.96 -26.17 -26.66
N GLN A 180 28.15 -26.44 -25.38
CA GLN A 180 29.24 -25.92 -24.55
C GLN A 180 30.42 -26.90 -24.58
N ASP A 181 31.64 -26.39 -24.73
CA ASP A 181 32.85 -27.21 -24.57
C ASP A 181 33.15 -27.41 -23.08
N LEU A 182 32.57 -28.47 -22.50
CA LEU A 182 32.69 -28.80 -21.09
C LEU A 182 34.15 -29.03 -20.65
N ALA A 183 35.00 -29.55 -21.54
CA ALA A 183 36.41 -29.77 -21.23
C ALA A 183 37.17 -28.45 -21.12
N ALA A 184 36.95 -27.53 -22.07
CA ALA A 184 37.52 -26.18 -22.00
C ALA A 184 37.00 -25.40 -20.78
N LEU A 185 35.69 -25.46 -20.50
CA LEU A 185 35.10 -24.81 -19.32
C LEU A 185 35.68 -25.36 -18.01
N ARG A 186 35.90 -26.67 -17.92
CA ARG A 186 36.54 -27.30 -16.75
C ARG A 186 37.97 -26.79 -16.54
N HIS A 187 38.72 -26.59 -17.62
CA HIS A 187 40.06 -26.00 -17.54
C HIS A 187 40.03 -24.51 -17.12
N GLN A 188 39.02 -23.77 -17.55
CA GLN A 188 38.84 -22.35 -17.20
C GLN A 188 38.37 -22.14 -15.76
N CYS A 189 37.61 -23.09 -15.19
CA CYS A 189 37.12 -23.05 -13.81
C CYS A 189 38.12 -23.70 -12.83
N SER A 190 39.32 -23.15 -12.74
CA SER A 190 40.43 -23.73 -11.95
C SER A 190 40.73 -23.02 -10.61
N ASP A 191 40.01 -21.94 -10.29
CA ASP A 191 40.26 -21.13 -9.08
C ASP A 191 39.90 -21.89 -7.80
N ALA A 192 38.82 -22.68 -7.84
CA ALA A 192 38.44 -23.56 -6.74
C ALA A 192 37.59 -24.75 -7.18
N HIS A 193 37.63 -25.81 -6.37
CA HIS A 193 36.78 -26.97 -6.52
C HIS A 193 36.07 -27.24 -5.18
N LEU A 194 34.74 -27.20 -5.18
CA LEU A 194 33.92 -27.49 -4.00
C LEU A 194 33.17 -28.81 -4.18
N SER A 195 33.19 -29.63 -3.14
CA SER A 195 32.34 -30.82 -3.04
C SER A 195 30.90 -30.45 -2.71
N ALA A 196 29.94 -31.32 -3.05
CA ALA A 196 28.54 -31.20 -2.65
C ALA A 196 28.37 -30.86 -1.16
N ALA A 197 29.10 -31.55 -0.27
CA ALA A 197 29.03 -31.34 1.17
C ALA A 197 29.44 -29.91 1.59
N GLN A 198 30.45 -29.34 0.93
CA GLN A 198 30.86 -27.95 1.17
C GLN A 198 29.80 -26.96 0.67
N CYS A 199 29.20 -27.21 -0.49
CA CYS A 199 28.12 -26.37 -1.02
C CYS A 199 26.90 -26.37 -0.09
N TYR A 200 26.43 -27.55 0.35
CA TYR A 200 25.27 -27.64 1.26
C TYR A 200 25.55 -27.10 2.66
N ALA A 201 26.80 -27.19 3.15
CA ALA A 201 27.20 -26.51 4.38
C ALA A 201 27.12 -24.97 4.24
N LEU A 202 27.53 -24.42 3.09
CA LEU A 202 27.42 -22.98 2.82
C LEU A 202 25.96 -22.53 2.72
N PHE A 203 25.10 -23.28 2.03
CA PHE A 203 23.66 -22.98 2.00
C PHE A 203 23.04 -22.95 3.41
N GLY A 204 23.39 -23.92 4.26
CA GLY A 204 22.96 -23.93 5.66
C GLY A 204 23.39 -22.69 6.45
N GLN A 205 24.60 -22.17 6.21
CA GLN A 205 25.07 -20.92 6.83
C GLN A 205 24.30 -19.69 6.34
N MET A 206 23.76 -19.73 5.12
CA MET A 206 22.93 -18.69 4.52
C MET A 206 21.45 -18.81 4.94
N GLY A 207 21.08 -19.83 5.72
CA GLY A 207 19.69 -20.11 6.11
C GLY A 207 18.87 -20.81 5.03
N LEU A 208 19.52 -21.48 4.08
CA LEU A 208 18.86 -22.28 3.04
C LEU A 208 19.13 -23.76 3.29
N HIS A 209 18.09 -24.48 3.72
CA HIS A 209 18.16 -25.88 4.08
C HIS A 209 17.53 -26.74 2.98
N TYR A 210 18.40 -27.37 2.20
CA TYR A 210 18.00 -28.37 1.21
C TYR A 210 17.92 -29.75 1.87
N GLY A 211 16.79 -30.43 1.70
CA GLY A 211 16.61 -31.84 2.02
C GLY A 211 17.04 -32.75 0.85
N PRO A 212 16.95 -34.09 1.02
CA PRO A 212 17.49 -35.06 0.07
C PRO A 212 17.00 -34.90 -1.38
N GLY A 213 15.77 -34.45 -1.59
CA GLY A 213 15.20 -34.20 -2.91
C GLY A 213 15.80 -33.03 -3.68
N PHE A 214 16.51 -32.13 -3.03
CA PHE A 214 17.26 -31.03 -3.68
C PHE A 214 18.77 -31.18 -3.58
N HIS A 215 19.28 -32.35 -3.15
CA HIS A 215 20.71 -32.66 -3.11
C HIS A 215 21.24 -33.07 -4.50
N GLY A 216 20.94 -32.27 -5.53
CA GLY A 216 21.31 -32.56 -6.92
C GLY A 216 22.71 -32.08 -7.33
N LEU A 217 23.30 -31.14 -6.58
CA LEU A 217 24.63 -30.60 -6.88
C LEU A 217 25.71 -31.59 -6.42
N SER A 218 26.51 -32.10 -7.35
CA SER A 218 27.52 -33.14 -7.08
C SER A 218 28.92 -32.56 -6.85
N GLU A 219 29.39 -31.73 -7.78
CA GLU A 219 30.71 -31.08 -7.73
C GLU A 219 30.64 -29.72 -8.42
N LEU A 220 31.41 -28.76 -7.93
CA LEU A 220 31.41 -27.37 -8.39
C LEU A 220 32.84 -26.89 -8.70
N PHE A 221 33.09 -26.49 -9.94
CA PHE A 221 34.34 -25.90 -10.41
C PHE A 221 34.12 -24.40 -10.60
N VAL A 222 34.93 -23.58 -9.94
CA VAL A 222 34.78 -22.11 -9.91
C VAL A 222 35.91 -21.46 -10.72
N GLY A 223 35.57 -20.54 -11.60
CA GLY A 223 36.50 -19.63 -12.28
C GLY A 223 36.15 -18.16 -12.00
N PRO A 224 36.83 -17.21 -12.67
CA PRO A 224 36.78 -15.79 -12.29
C PRO A 224 35.47 -15.08 -12.65
N GLN A 225 34.72 -15.57 -13.65
CA GLN A 225 33.44 -14.99 -14.12
C GLN A 225 32.41 -16.07 -14.49
N GLN A 226 32.72 -17.34 -14.21
CA GLN A 226 31.89 -18.47 -14.60
C GLN A 226 32.10 -19.65 -13.65
N VAL A 227 31.09 -20.50 -13.59
CA VAL A 227 31.08 -21.71 -12.77
C VAL A 227 30.58 -22.88 -13.61
N LEU A 228 31.24 -24.02 -13.45
CA LEU A 228 30.83 -25.30 -14.04
C LEU A 228 30.44 -26.25 -12.91
N ALA A 229 29.19 -26.73 -12.92
CA ALA A 229 28.67 -27.64 -11.92
C ALA A 229 28.25 -28.96 -12.55
N ARG A 230 28.54 -30.07 -11.89
CA ARG A 230 27.92 -31.35 -12.22
C ARG A 230 26.67 -31.55 -11.38
N ILE A 231 25.58 -31.87 -12.05
CA ILE A 231 24.26 -32.06 -11.44
C ILE A 231 23.78 -33.47 -11.73
N ALA A 232 23.22 -34.12 -10.73
CA ALA A 232 22.60 -35.42 -10.86
C ALA A 232 21.27 -35.45 -10.11
N LEU A 233 20.28 -36.13 -10.66
CA LEU A 233 19.02 -36.35 -9.97
C LEU A 233 19.29 -37.21 -8.71
N PRO A 234 18.84 -36.79 -7.52
CA PRO A 234 19.02 -37.57 -6.30
C PRO A 234 18.39 -38.97 -6.43
N VAL A 235 19.04 -39.98 -5.85
CA VAL A 235 18.62 -41.40 -5.97
C VAL A 235 17.21 -41.65 -5.40
N SER A 236 16.74 -40.80 -4.48
CA SER A 236 15.38 -40.84 -3.92
C SER A 236 14.31 -40.27 -4.85
N MET A 237 14.69 -39.62 -5.96
CA MET A 237 13.80 -38.93 -6.89
C MET A 237 13.66 -39.71 -8.19
N GLN A 238 12.55 -39.50 -8.90
CA GLN A 238 12.28 -40.11 -10.21
C GLN A 238 12.05 -39.00 -11.24
N MET A 239 12.51 -39.19 -12.48
CA MET A 239 12.29 -38.21 -13.56
C MET A 239 10.81 -37.89 -13.78
N GLY A 240 9.92 -38.86 -13.54
CA GLY A 240 8.47 -38.66 -13.58
C GLY A 240 7.99 -38.10 -14.93
N ASN A 241 6.92 -37.30 -14.88
CA ASN A 241 6.36 -36.58 -16.03
C ASN A 241 6.94 -35.16 -16.18
N TYR A 242 8.07 -34.87 -15.52
CA TYR A 242 8.66 -33.54 -15.52
C TYR A 242 9.52 -33.32 -16.77
N VAL A 243 9.30 -32.21 -17.47
CA VAL A 243 10.24 -31.74 -18.50
C VAL A 243 11.34 -30.92 -17.85
N LEU A 244 10.94 -30.04 -16.93
CA LEU A 244 11.81 -29.22 -16.10
C LEU A 244 11.77 -29.76 -14.66
N HIS A 245 12.53 -30.83 -14.39
CA HIS A 245 12.51 -31.45 -13.06
C HIS A 245 12.98 -30.46 -11.97
N PRO A 246 12.17 -30.17 -10.93
CA PRO A 246 12.49 -29.14 -9.93
C PRO A 246 13.86 -29.32 -9.28
N SER A 247 14.23 -30.55 -8.89
CA SER A 247 15.55 -30.84 -8.30
C SER A 247 16.74 -30.51 -9.20
N LEU A 248 16.61 -30.70 -10.52
CA LEU A 248 17.69 -30.48 -11.48
C LEU A 248 17.83 -28.99 -11.81
N LEU A 249 16.71 -28.32 -12.04
CA LEU A 249 16.70 -26.87 -12.27
C LEU A 249 17.19 -26.12 -11.04
N ASP A 250 16.73 -26.48 -9.85
CA ASP A 250 17.18 -25.82 -8.62
C ASP A 250 18.66 -26.09 -8.36
N ALA A 251 19.15 -27.32 -8.60
CA ALA A 251 20.59 -27.61 -8.52
C ALA A 251 21.43 -26.78 -9.50
N ALA A 252 20.88 -26.39 -10.65
CA ALA A 252 21.53 -25.46 -11.56
C ALA A 252 21.56 -24.03 -11.03
N LEU A 253 20.51 -23.60 -10.32
CA LEU A 253 20.52 -22.32 -9.60
C LEU A 253 21.46 -22.35 -8.39
N GLN A 254 21.54 -23.48 -7.67
CA GLN A 254 22.47 -23.71 -6.57
C GLN A 254 23.93 -23.51 -7.01
N ALA A 255 24.28 -23.87 -8.25
CA ALA A 255 25.63 -23.66 -8.78
C ALA A 255 26.08 -22.19 -8.76
N ALA A 256 25.14 -21.22 -8.73
CA ALA A 256 25.45 -19.80 -8.63
C ALA A 256 26.21 -19.42 -7.35
N ILE A 257 26.16 -20.25 -6.30
CA ILE A 257 26.93 -20.04 -5.06
C ILE A 257 28.44 -19.91 -5.34
N GLY A 258 28.93 -20.53 -6.41
CA GLY A 258 30.34 -20.43 -6.83
C GLY A 258 30.75 -19.00 -7.21
N LEU A 259 29.86 -18.24 -7.87
CA LEU A 259 30.10 -16.84 -8.25
C LEU A 259 30.00 -15.91 -7.04
N VAL A 260 29.01 -16.13 -6.16
CA VAL A 260 28.81 -15.34 -4.93
C VAL A 260 30.02 -15.45 -4.01
N ARG A 261 30.60 -16.64 -3.88
CA ARG A 261 31.79 -16.88 -3.06
C ARG A 261 33.04 -16.20 -3.59
N ALA A 262 33.21 -16.16 -4.92
CA ALA A 262 34.38 -15.53 -5.55
C ALA A 262 34.40 -14.00 -5.34
N ALA A 263 33.25 -13.38 -5.12
CA ALA A 263 33.09 -11.94 -4.94
C ALA A 263 33.19 -11.45 -3.47
N ALA A 264 33.08 -12.32 -2.47
CA ALA A 264 32.97 -11.94 -1.07
C ALA A 264 34.25 -12.18 -0.25
N GLU A 265 34.97 -11.12 0.11
CA GLU A 265 35.98 -11.09 1.20
C GLU A 265 35.32 -10.88 2.59
N VAL A 266 34.09 -11.35 2.81
CA VAL A 266 33.30 -11.03 4.02
C VAL A 266 32.92 -12.28 4.80
N ASP A 267 33.01 -12.21 6.13
CA ASP A 267 32.79 -13.28 7.12
C ASP A 267 31.40 -13.96 7.10
N LYS A 268 30.46 -13.54 6.25
CA LYS A 268 29.12 -14.16 6.11
C LYS A 268 28.51 -13.97 4.70
N PRO A 269 28.23 -15.05 3.94
CA PRO A 269 27.61 -14.95 2.61
C PRO A 269 26.12 -14.60 2.67
N ALA A 270 25.68 -13.70 1.80
CA ALA A 270 24.30 -13.22 1.69
C ALA A 270 23.38 -14.25 0.99
N LEU A 271 22.20 -14.54 1.56
CA LEU A 271 21.20 -15.40 0.93
C LEU A 271 20.62 -14.72 -0.32
N LEU A 272 20.82 -15.26 -1.51
CA LEU A 272 20.26 -14.71 -2.75
C LEU A 272 19.06 -15.54 -3.23
N LEU A 273 17.96 -14.90 -3.61
CA LEU A 273 16.77 -15.57 -4.14
C LEU A 273 16.33 -15.01 -5.50
N PRO A 274 15.74 -15.83 -6.39
CA PRO A 274 15.18 -15.38 -7.66
C PRO A 274 14.03 -14.38 -7.49
N ILE A 275 14.06 -13.29 -8.26
CA ILE A 275 12.97 -12.28 -8.29
C ILE A 275 12.38 -12.09 -9.69
N ALA A 276 13.19 -12.27 -10.75
CA ALA A 276 12.74 -12.18 -12.13
C ALA A 276 13.64 -13.01 -13.06
N LEU A 277 13.11 -13.39 -14.22
CA LEU A 277 13.81 -14.08 -15.30
C LEU A 277 13.33 -13.53 -16.64
N GLU A 278 14.24 -13.04 -17.48
CA GLU A 278 13.88 -12.50 -18.80
C GLU A 278 13.36 -13.59 -19.73
N SER A 279 14.10 -14.70 -19.86
CA SER A 279 13.64 -15.85 -20.64
C SER A 279 14.15 -17.19 -20.11
N LEU A 280 13.32 -18.21 -20.34
CA LEU A 280 13.66 -19.62 -20.20
C LEU A 280 13.45 -20.33 -21.54
N ASP A 281 14.53 -20.81 -22.15
CA ASP A 281 14.47 -21.62 -23.36
C ASP A 281 14.45 -23.11 -22.99
N VAL A 282 13.40 -23.83 -23.39
CA VAL A 282 13.28 -25.28 -23.18
C VAL A 282 13.54 -25.99 -24.51
N LEU A 283 14.81 -26.36 -24.74
CA LEU A 283 15.28 -26.97 -25.99
C LEU A 283 15.13 -28.49 -25.97
N ALA A 284 15.32 -29.11 -24.81
CA ALA A 284 15.14 -30.54 -24.58
C ALA A 284 14.75 -30.81 -23.11
N PRO A 285 14.08 -31.95 -22.81
CA PRO A 285 13.82 -32.35 -21.44
C PRO A 285 15.10 -32.53 -20.62
N CYS A 286 15.03 -32.29 -19.32
CA CYS A 286 16.17 -32.55 -18.43
C CYS A 286 16.55 -34.05 -18.44
N ALA A 287 17.83 -34.34 -18.27
CA ALA A 287 18.35 -35.70 -18.12
C ALA A 287 18.74 -35.97 -16.66
N ALA A 288 18.82 -37.25 -16.26
CA ALA A 288 19.17 -37.60 -14.88
C ALA A 288 20.58 -37.15 -14.47
N THR A 289 21.49 -36.93 -15.42
CA THR A 289 22.83 -36.36 -15.21
C THR A 289 23.05 -35.23 -16.21
N MET A 290 23.50 -34.08 -15.71
CA MET A 290 23.66 -32.85 -16.49
C MET A 290 24.83 -32.01 -15.96
N TRP A 291 25.22 -31.00 -16.72
CA TRP A 291 26.16 -29.97 -16.33
C TRP A 291 25.47 -28.61 -16.33
N ALA A 292 25.67 -27.79 -15.30
CA ALA A 292 25.27 -26.38 -15.35
C ALA A 292 26.49 -25.48 -15.58
N VAL A 293 26.34 -24.55 -16.51
CA VAL A 293 27.30 -23.48 -16.79
C VAL A 293 26.66 -22.17 -16.36
N VAL A 294 27.16 -21.56 -15.29
CA VAL A 294 26.65 -20.30 -14.73
C VAL A 294 27.63 -19.18 -15.06
N ARG A 295 27.13 -18.04 -15.54
CA ARG A 295 27.92 -16.86 -15.92
C ARG A 295 27.24 -15.57 -15.46
N HIS A 296 28.01 -14.53 -15.19
CA HIS A 296 27.44 -13.19 -15.03
C HIS A 296 26.89 -12.67 -16.37
N SER A 297 25.69 -12.08 -16.36
CA SER A 297 25.12 -11.43 -17.54
C SER A 297 25.76 -10.05 -17.76
N ALA A 298 25.81 -9.58 -19.01
CA ALA A 298 26.36 -8.26 -19.34
C ALA A 298 25.53 -7.13 -18.67
N GLY A 299 26.18 -6.32 -17.83
CA GLY A 299 25.57 -5.13 -17.20
C GLY A 299 25.40 -5.19 -15.68
N GLY A 300 25.75 -6.31 -15.02
CA GLY A 300 25.81 -6.39 -13.55
C GLY A 300 27.25 -6.51 -13.07
N ALA A 301 27.70 -5.58 -12.23
CA ALA A 301 29.02 -5.68 -11.61
C ALA A 301 28.92 -6.47 -10.29
N ALA A 302 30.00 -7.15 -9.90
CA ALA A 302 30.13 -7.71 -8.56
C ALA A 302 29.97 -6.57 -7.53
N GLY A 303 28.92 -6.63 -6.70
CA GLY A 303 28.57 -5.59 -5.72
C GLY A 303 27.21 -4.91 -5.92
N ASP A 304 26.52 -5.13 -7.04
CA ASP A 304 25.15 -4.62 -7.23
C ASP A 304 24.13 -5.37 -6.33
N ALA A 305 23.14 -4.64 -5.82
CA ALA A 305 22.08 -5.18 -4.94
C ALA A 305 21.22 -6.28 -5.61
N VAL A 306 21.22 -6.31 -6.95
CA VAL A 306 20.60 -7.37 -7.77
C VAL A 306 21.70 -7.97 -8.65
N GLN A 307 21.92 -9.27 -8.51
CA GLN A 307 22.87 -10.04 -9.29
C GLN A 307 22.18 -10.60 -10.54
N MET A 308 22.79 -10.42 -11.70
CA MET A 308 22.26 -10.92 -12.98
C MET A 308 23.14 -12.05 -13.51
N MET A 309 22.52 -13.16 -13.89
CA MET A 309 23.23 -14.35 -14.37
C MET A 309 22.51 -15.10 -15.48
N ASP A 310 23.30 -15.76 -16.31
CA ASP A 310 22.84 -16.71 -17.31
C ASP A 310 23.23 -18.13 -16.87
N VAL A 311 22.31 -19.08 -17.06
CA VAL A 311 22.52 -20.49 -16.68
C VAL A 311 22.17 -21.40 -17.85
N ASP A 312 23.14 -22.17 -18.34
CA ASP A 312 22.90 -23.23 -19.31
C ASP A 312 22.93 -24.59 -18.60
N LEU A 313 21.88 -25.39 -18.72
CA LEU A 313 21.89 -26.82 -18.36
C LEU A 313 22.19 -27.61 -19.63
N CYS A 314 23.29 -28.35 -19.60
CA CYS A 314 23.79 -29.16 -20.69
C CYS A 314 23.70 -30.66 -20.37
N ASP A 315 23.54 -31.49 -21.38
CA ASP A 315 23.73 -32.94 -21.26
C ASP A 315 25.22 -33.32 -21.09
N GLU A 316 25.52 -34.61 -21.02
CA GLU A 316 26.89 -35.11 -20.87
C GLU A 316 27.81 -34.81 -22.08
N THR A 317 27.24 -34.49 -23.23
CA THR A 317 27.97 -34.10 -24.45
C THR A 317 28.24 -32.60 -24.53
N GLY A 318 27.58 -31.81 -23.67
CA GLY A 318 27.64 -30.35 -23.67
C GLY A 318 26.49 -29.68 -24.43
N ALA A 319 25.55 -30.43 -25.03
CA ALA A 319 24.41 -29.85 -25.71
C ALA A 319 23.46 -29.17 -24.70
N VAL A 320 23.10 -27.92 -24.93
CA VAL A 320 22.23 -27.14 -24.04
C VAL A 320 20.79 -27.64 -24.15
N CYS A 321 20.20 -28.08 -23.04
CA CYS A 321 18.82 -28.53 -22.94
C CYS A 321 17.90 -27.44 -22.40
N VAL A 322 18.36 -26.66 -21.42
CA VAL A 322 17.61 -25.56 -20.81
C VAL A 322 18.52 -24.35 -20.65
N ARG A 323 18.04 -23.16 -20.99
CA ARG A 323 18.77 -21.91 -20.78
C ARG A 323 17.94 -20.88 -20.01
N PHE A 324 18.53 -20.35 -18.96
CA PHE A 324 18.07 -19.16 -18.25
C PHE A 324 18.86 -17.96 -18.77
N SER A 325 18.16 -16.94 -19.27
CA SER A 325 18.79 -15.67 -19.68
C SER A 325 18.37 -14.55 -18.74
N GLN A 326 19.36 -13.78 -18.25
CA GLN A 326 19.18 -12.67 -17.32
C GLN A 326 18.33 -13.04 -16.08
N LEU A 327 18.68 -14.13 -15.40
CA LEU A 327 18.13 -14.45 -14.10
C LEU A 327 18.56 -13.38 -13.09
N GLN A 328 17.58 -12.73 -12.46
CA GLN A 328 17.81 -11.73 -11.43
C GLN A 328 17.68 -12.37 -10.05
N LEU A 329 18.79 -12.39 -9.32
CA LEU A 329 18.83 -12.77 -7.92
C LEU A 329 19.00 -11.52 -7.06
N ARG A 330 18.32 -11.46 -5.92
CA ARG A 330 18.49 -10.37 -4.95
C ARG A 330 18.81 -10.94 -3.58
N GLU A 331 19.58 -10.19 -2.80
CA GLU A 331 19.75 -10.49 -1.40
C GLU A 331 18.38 -10.56 -0.71
N SER A 332 18.19 -11.69 -0.06
CA SER A 332 17.02 -12.04 0.68
C SER A 332 17.10 -11.34 2.02
N THR A 333 16.24 -10.34 2.19
CA THR A 333 15.90 -9.82 3.51
C THR A 333 15.06 -10.81 4.32
N ILE A 334 15.02 -12.10 3.92
CA ILE A 334 14.46 -13.15 4.77
C ILE A 334 15.34 -13.32 6.00
N ILE A 335 16.63 -12.87 6.03
CA ILE A 335 17.41 -12.76 7.29
C ILE A 335 16.47 -12.19 8.34
N ALA A 336 16.21 -13.02 9.36
CA ALA A 336 15.86 -12.64 10.69
C ALA A 336 15.97 -11.11 10.92
N GLU A 337 14.88 -10.39 10.62
CA GLU A 337 14.39 -9.49 11.66
C GLU A 337 14.21 -10.44 12.84
N PRO A 338 15.04 -10.35 13.88
CA PRO A 338 15.18 -11.38 14.90
C PRO A 338 13.87 -11.52 15.64
N SER A 339 12.90 -12.27 15.13
CA SER A 339 11.50 -12.09 15.52
C SER A 339 11.24 -10.62 15.92
N LEU A 340 11.32 -9.65 14.99
CA LEU A 340 10.63 -8.39 15.29
C LEU A 340 9.15 -8.75 15.21
N ALA A 341 8.67 -9.41 16.26
CA ALA A 341 7.30 -9.31 16.69
C ALA A 341 6.93 -7.85 16.45
N LEU A 342 5.86 -7.59 15.70
CA LEU A 342 5.32 -6.25 15.57
C LEU A 342 5.37 -5.61 16.96
N GLN A 343 6.22 -4.59 17.12
CA GLN A 343 6.35 -3.91 18.39
C GLN A 343 5.68 -2.57 18.28
N THR A 344 5.16 -2.13 19.41
CA THR A 344 4.62 -0.80 19.56
C THR A 344 5.76 0.15 19.95
N LEU A 345 6.05 1.10 19.07
CA LEU A 345 6.95 2.21 19.35
C LEU A 345 6.13 3.35 19.99
N LEU A 346 6.59 3.81 21.14
CA LEU A 346 6.07 4.99 21.81
C LEU A 346 7.07 6.13 21.60
N THR A 347 6.61 7.28 21.11
CA THR A 347 7.46 8.46 20.95
C THR A 347 6.84 9.68 21.63
N ILE A 348 7.71 10.61 22.03
CA ILE A 348 7.35 11.82 22.75
C ILE A 348 7.94 13.04 22.05
N PRO A 349 7.25 14.20 22.08
CA PRO A 349 7.82 15.44 21.58
C PRO A 349 8.98 15.88 22.47
N VAL A 350 10.10 16.24 21.86
CA VAL A 350 11.28 16.80 22.52
C VAL A 350 11.67 18.10 21.85
N TRP A 351 12.44 18.92 22.56
CA TRP A 351 12.84 20.24 22.09
C TRP A 351 14.35 20.39 22.18
N GLU A 352 14.97 20.62 21.04
CA GLU A 352 16.42 20.69 20.91
C GLU A 352 16.86 22.13 20.71
N VAL A 353 17.93 22.54 21.42
CA VAL A 353 18.50 23.87 21.25
C VAL A 353 19.22 23.92 19.91
N GLN A 354 18.70 24.74 19.00
CA GLN A 354 19.28 24.92 17.67
C GLN A 354 19.35 26.42 17.35
N PRO A 355 20.57 27.00 17.30
CA PRO A 355 20.75 28.40 16.92
C PRO A 355 20.18 28.68 15.53
N ALA A 356 19.74 29.91 15.29
CA ALA A 356 19.37 30.35 13.94
C ALA A 356 20.60 30.22 13.00
N ALA A 357 20.39 29.71 11.79
CA ALA A 357 21.46 29.55 10.81
C ALA A 357 21.99 30.94 10.40
N THR A 358 23.21 31.29 10.81
CA THR A 358 23.80 32.61 10.54
C THR A 358 24.40 32.75 9.14
N ASP A 359 24.70 31.65 8.43
CA ASP A 359 25.51 31.70 7.18
C ASP A 359 25.02 30.82 6.01
N ARG A 360 23.97 30.00 6.13
CA ARG A 360 23.49 29.12 5.03
C ARG A 360 22.08 29.41 4.49
N ALA A 361 21.23 30.08 5.27
CA ALA A 361 19.84 30.38 4.86
C ALA A 361 19.71 31.62 3.94
N ALA A 362 20.81 32.35 3.69
CA ALA A 362 20.81 33.61 2.95
C ALA A 362 20.42 33.49 1.46
N ASP A 363 20.28 32.27 0.90
CA ASP A 363 20.03 32.05 -0.52
C ASP A 363 18.60 31.58 -0.86
N ARG A 364 17.75 31.20 0.11
CA ARG A 364 16.39 30.72 -0.19
C ARG A 364 15.40 31.89 -0.25
N VAL A 365 15.09 32.33 -1.46
CA VAL A 365 14.14 33.42 -1.71
C VAL A 365 12.75 32.85 -1.98
N PHE A 366 11.79 33.18 -1.11
CA PHE A 366 10.39 32.82 -1.31
C PHE A 366 9.68 33.85 -2.20
N ALA A 367 8.86 33.35 -3.13
CA ALA A 367 8.06 34.18 -4.03
C ALA A 367 6.93 34.92 -3.28
N GLN A 368 6.43 34.33 -2.19
CA GLN A 368 5.46 34.94 -1.28
C GLN A 368 5.82 34.58 0.16
N HIS A 369 5.61 35.53 1.08
CA HIS A 369 5.78 35.34 2.52
C HIS A 369 4.53 35.82 3.24
N ARG A 370 3.86 34.91 3.95
CA ARG A 370 2.65 35.15 4.74
C ARG A 370 2.94 34.94 6.22
N VAL A 371 2.37 35.80 7.06
CA VAL A 371 2.45 35.70 8.53
C VAL A 371 1.05 35.72 9.12
N MET A 372 0.78 34.77 10.01
CA MET A 372 -0.44 34.73 10.82
C MET A 372 -0.05 34.91 12.28
N LEU A 373 -0.57 35.96 12.89
CA LEU A 373 -0.36 36.32 14.29
C LEU A 373 -1.59 35.89 15.09
N CYS A 374 -1.48 34.80 15.84
CA CYS A 374 -2.61 34.26 16.61
C CYS A 374 -2.36 34.47 18.10
N ASP A 375 -3.25 35.20 18.79
CA ASP A 375 -3.17 35.50 20.22
C ASP A 375 -1.89 36.24 20.66
N VAL A 376 -1.35 37.07 19.77
CA VAL A 376 -0.24 38.00 20.04
C VAL A 376 -0.71 39.46 20.00
N ASP A 377 0.12 40.39 20.47
CA ASP A 377 -0.27 41.80 20.59
C ASP A 377 -0.58 42.41 19.21
N ALA A 378 -1.67 43.18 19.11
CA ALA A 378 -2.04 43.89 17.89
C ALA A 378 -0.92 44.85 17.43
N ALA A 379 -0.13 45.39 18.37
CA ALA A 379 1.04 46.21 18.06
C ALA A 379 2.12 45.44 17.27
N ASP A 380 2.19 44.11 17.40
CA ASP A 380 3.16 43.30 16.65
C ASP A 380 2.80 43.18 15.17
N ALA A 381 1.51 43.22 14.81
CA ALA A 381 1.08 43.23 13.41
C ALA A 381 1.62 44.48 12.67
N ASP A 382 1.48 45.65 13.29
CA ASP A 382 2.02 46.91 12.77
C ASP A 382 3.55 46.87 12.66
N ARG A 383 4.23 46.29 13.66
CA ARG A 383 5.70 46.13 13.65
C ARG A 383 6.17 45.20 12.54
N VAL A 384 5.51 44.06 12.32
CA VAL A 384 5.82 43.14 11.22
C VAL A 384 5.67 43.85 9.88
N GLN A 385 4.56 44.56 9.67
CA GLN A 385 4.32 45.29 8.43
C GLN A 385 5.37 46.39 8.18
N ALA A 386 5.84 47.06 9.24
CA ALA A 386 6.84 48.11 9.15
C ALA A 386 8.27 47.59 8.89
N HIS A 387 8.64 46.43 9.45
CA HIS A 387 10.02 45.90 9.38
C HIS A 387 10.22 44.83 8.31
N MET A 388 9.14 44.24 7.79
CA MET A 388 9.18 43.18 6.78
C MET A 388 8.33 43.57 5.55
N PRO A 389 8.78 44.55 4.73
CA PRO A 389 8.03 45.01 3.57
C PRO A 389 7.89 43.87 2.55
N GLY A 390 6.66 43.59 2.14
CA GLY A 390 6.33 42.49 1.20
C GLY A 390 5.76 41.24 1.87
N VAL A 391 5.79 41.16 3.20
CA VAL A 391 5.04 40.16 3.97
C VAL A 391 3.57 40.57 4.05
N VAL A 392 2.66 39.62 3.84
CA VAL A 392 1.24 39.82 4.16
C VAL A 392 0.94 39.25 5.52
N CYS A 393 0.51 40.11 6.44
CA CYS A 393 0.23 39.78 7.84
C CYS A 393 -1.27 39.72 8.10
N SER A 394 -1.73 38.71 8.83
CA SER A 394 -3.09 38.52 9.35
C SER A 394 -3.03 38.34 10.86
N ALA A 395 -3.97 38.89 11.61
CA ALA A 395 -3.96 38.84 13.08
C ALA A 395 -5.32 38.38 13.63
N PHE A 396 -5.27 37.46 14.60
CA PHE A 396 -6.42 36.88 15.29
C PHE A 396 -6.29 37.20 16.77
N ALA A 397 -7.08 38.18 17.23
CA ALA A 397 -7.02 38.68 18.60
C ALA A 397 -7.77 37.78 19.59
N ALA A 398 -7.47 37.97 20.87
CA ALA A 398 -7.95 37.11 21.94
C ALA A 398 -9.41 37.37 22.41
N ASP A 399 -10.22 38.10 21.64
CA ASP A 399 -11.52 38.65 22.04
C ASP A 399 -12.74 37.76 21.75
N GLU A 400 -12.61 36.77 20.86
CA GLU A 400 -13.69 35.82 20.51
C GLU A 400 -13.63 34.51 21.32
N ASP A 401 -14.66 33.66 21.24
CA ASP A 401 -14.57 32.29 21.74
C ASP A 401 -13.43 31.52 21.04
N LEU A 402 -12.67 30.71 21.79
CA LEU A 402 -11.48 30.05 21.25
C LEU A 402 -11.80 29.09 20.10
N ALA A 403 -12.92 28.34 20.18
CA ALA A 403 -13.29 27.41 19.12
C ALA A 403 -13.57 28.18 17.83
N GLN A 404 -14.35 29.26 17.92
CA GLN A 404 -14.66 30.13 16.79
C GLN A 404 -13.40 30.78 16.21
N ARG A 405 -12.50 31.26 17.07
CA ARG A 405 -11.23 31.85 16.64
C ARG A 405 -10.35 30.85 15.91
N TYR A 406 -10.25 29.63 16.43
CA TYR A 406 -9.49 28.56 15.79
C TYR A 406 -10.10 28.18 14.44
N GLU A 407 -11.43 28.08 14.34
CA GLU A 407 -12.15 27.84 13.08
C GLU A 407 -11.92 28.96 12.05
N SER A 408 -11.98 30.22 12.47
CA SER A 408 -11.70 31.39 11.64
C SER A 408 -10.27 31.36 11.11
N ALA A 409 -9.29 31.18 12.00
CA ALA A 409 -7.87 31.12 11.64
C ALA A 409 -7.54 29.93 10.75
N ALA A 410 -8.08 28.74 11.05
CA ALA A 410 -7.85 27.53 10.26
C ALA A 410 -8.37 27.68 8.83
N GLY A 411 -9.54 28.29 8.65
CA GLY A 411 -10.03 28.43 7.29
C GLY A 411 -9.44 29.63 6.55
N GLU A 412 -8.98 30.70 7.22
CA GLU A 412 -8.16 31.71 6.54
C GLU A 412 -6.84 31.08 6.08
N LEU A 413 -6.21 30.25 6.92
CA LEU A 413 -5.02 29.50 6.53
C LEU A 413 -5.30 28.59 5.32
N LEU A 414 -6.44 27.90 5.31
CA LEU A 414 -6.86 27.08 4.17
C LEU A 414 -6.93 27.90 2.87
N GLU A 415 -7.59 29.06 2.91
CA GLU A 415 -7.72 29.96 1.75
C GLU A 415 -6.37 30.54 1.30
N GLN A 416 -5.50 30.89 2.24
CA GLN A 416 -4.14 31.34 1.92
C GLN A 416 -3.34 30.24 1.22
N ILE A 417 -3.39 28.98 1.70
CA ILE A 417 -2.71 27.85 1.05
C ILE A 417 -3.29 27.58 -0.34
N GLN A 418 -4.62 27.60 -0.49
CA GLN A 418 -5.29 27.42 -1.79
C GLN A 418 -4.88 28.50 -2.80
N SER A 419 -4.85 29.76 -2.36
CA SER A 419 -4.43 30.89 -3.20
C SER A 419 -2.98 30.74 -3.67
N LEU A 420 -2.08 30.35 -2.77
CA LEU A 420 -0.65 30.18 -3.06
C LEU A 420 -0.37 28.93 -3.91
N SER A 421 -1.16 27.87 -3.78
CA SER A 421 -0.94 26.62 -4.53
C SER A 421 -0.98 26.82 -6.05
N SER A 422 -1.77 27.79 -6.51
CA SER A 422 -1.88 28.16 -7.93
C SER A 422 -0.74 29.05 -8.45
N GLN A 423 0.09 29.62 -7.56
CA GLN A 423 1.14 30.59 -7.91
C GLN A 423 2.49 29.89 -8.14
N PRO A 424 3.36 30.44 -9.02
CA PRO A 424 4.69 29.89 -9.24
C PRO A 424 5.66 30.29 -8.11
N GLY A 425 6.69 29.47 -7.89
CA GLY A 425 7.72 29.68 -6.87
C GLY A 425 7.42 28.97 -5.55
N GLU A 426 8.37 29.04 -4.61
CA GLU A 426 8.18 28.57 -3.24
C GLU A 426 7.54 29.67 -2.40
N HIS A 427 6.69 29.29 -1.44
CA HIS A 427 5.95 30.20 -0.59
C HIS A 427 6.13 29.83 0.88
N LEU A 428 6.36 30.83 1.73
CA LEU A 428 6.53 30.66 3.16
C LEU A 428 5.30 31.15 3.92
N ILE A 429 4.77 30.32 4.82
CA ILE A 429 3.69 30.69 5.75
C ILE A 429 4.21 30.46 7.18
N GLN A 430 4.23 31.52 7.99
CA GLN A 430 4.64 31.46 9.39
C GLN A 430 3.45 31.79 10.31
N VAL A 431 3.09 30.87 11.19
CA VAL A 431 2.06 31.04 12.22
C VAL A 431 2.76 31.30 13.56
N VAL A 432 2.53 32.47 14.15
CA VAL A 432 3.11 32.86 15.44
C VAL A 432 2.05 32.73 16.52
N VAL A 433 2.41 32.06 17.62
CA VAL A 433 1.51 31.75 18.74
C VAL A 433 2.21 31.95 20.09
N PRO A 434 1.49 32.21 21.18
CA PRO A 434 2.04 32.16 22.53
C PRO A 434 2.58 30.77 22.89
N SER A 435 3.67 30.72 23.64
CA SER A 435 4.27 29.48 24.16
C SER A 435 3.57 28.90 25.39
N HIS A 436 2.70 29.68 26.05
CA HIS A 436 2.01 29.31 27.28
C HIS A 436 0.57 29.84 27.28
N GLY A 437 -0.26 29.33 28.19
CA GLY A 437 -1.67 29.74 28.29
C GLY A 437 -2.51 29.21 27.14
N ILE A 438 -3.78 29.61 27.07
CA ILE A 438 -4.74 29.00 26.13
C ILE A 438 -4.38 29.25 24.66
N GLY A 439 -3.75 30.40 24.34
CA GLY A 439 -3.36 30.74 22.97
C GLY A 439 -2.32 29.81 22.36
N GLN A 440 -1.60 29.02 23.17
CA GLN A 440 -0.70 27.99 22.66
C GLN A 440 -1.44 26.92 21.82
N THR A 441 -2.75 26.75 22.04
CA THR A 441 -3.57 25.78 21.29
C THR A 441 -3.68 26.13 19.80
N MET A 442 -3.45 27.39 19.43
CA MET A 442 -3.37 27.85 18.04
C MET A 442 -2.20 27.20 17.28
N ALA A 443 -1.21 26.64 17.97
CA ALA A 443 -0.13 25.84 17.36
C ALA A 443 -0.67 24.62 16.58
N GLY A 444 -1.91 24.19 16.88
CA GLY A 444 -2.60 23.14 16.15
C GLY A 444 -2.70 23.40 14.64
N LEU A 445 -2.71 24.67 14.21
CA LEU A 445 -2.70 25.05 12.79
C LEU A 445 -1.48 24.48 12.03
N GLY A 446 -0.40 24.17 12.75
CA GLY A 446 0.76 23.47 12.20
C GLY A 446 0.45 22.11 11.58
N GLY A 447 -0.62 21.44 12.03
CA GLY A 447 -1.09 20.20 11.39
C GLY A 447 -1.51 20.42 9.93
N MET A 448 -2.22 21.53 9.65
CA MET A 448 -2.59 21.91 8.29
C MET A 448 -1.38 22.25 7.43
N LEU A 449 -0.42 23.00 7.99
CA LEU A 449 0.83 23.38 7.32
C LEU A 449 1.68 22.17 6.92
N ARG A 450 1.81 21.17 7.81
CA ARG A 450 2.51 19.92 7.50
C ARG A 450 1.85 19.18 6.35
N THR A 451 0.53 19.03 6.39
CA THR A 451 -0.23 18.43 5.28
C THR A 451 -0.06 19.24 3.99
N ALA A 452 -0.09 20.57 4.05
CA ALA A 452 0.09 21.43 2.89
C ALA A 452 1.44 21.23 2.21
N GLN A 453 2.51 21.12 3.00
CA GLN A 453 3.84 20.83 2.47
C GLN A 453 3.95 19.43 1.87
N LEU A 454 3.26 18.44 2.43
CA LEU A 454 3.18 17.08 1.85
C LEU A 454 2.41 17.06 0.52
N GLU A 455 1.34 17.83 0.40
CA GLU A 455 0.53 17.92 -0.83
C GLU A 455 1.23 18.74 -1.92
N ASN A 456 1.82 19.87 -1.54
CA ASN A 456 2.55 20.77 -2.43
C ASN A 456 3.88 21.21 -1.76
N PRO A 457 5.01 20.58 -2.12
CA PRO A 457 6.32 20.87 -1.52
C PRO A 457 6.80 22.33 -1.65
N ARG A 458 6.16 23.12 -2.53
CA ARG A 458 6.42 24.57 -2.66
C ARG A 458 5.87 25.38 -1.50
N ILE A 459 4.92 24.86 -0.74
CA ILE A 459 4.40 25.49 0.47
C ILE A 459 5.26 25.05 1.64
N VAL A 460 6.00 26.00 2.21
CA VAL A 460 6.80 25.81 3.41
C VAL A 460 6.07 26.45 4.58
N GLY A 461 5.71 25.63 5.57
CA GLY A 461 4.94 26.08 6.74
C GLY A 461 5.74 26.01 8.02
N GLN A 462 5.60 27.01 8.89
CA GLN A 462 6.22 27.03 10.22
C GLN A 462 5.24 27.47 11.29
N VAL A 463 5.34 26.85 12.47
CA VAL A 463 4.75 27.36 13.72
C VAL A 463 5.87 27.87 14.61
N ILE A 464 5.74 29.11 15.08
CA ILE A 464 6.72 29.78 15.94
C ILE A 464 6.05 30.17 17.26
N SER A 465 6.37 29.44 18.31
CA SER A 465 5.87 29.71 19.66
C SER A 465 6.76 30.73 20.38
N VAL A 466 6.19 31.85 20.82
CA VAL A 466 6.92 32.96 21.45
C VAL A 466 6.52 33.14 22.92
N GLU A 467 7.48 33.51 23.77
CA GLU A 467 7.18 33.90 25.16
C GLU A 467 6.71 35.35 25.26
N SER A 468 6.04 35.70 26.36
CA SER A 468 5.62 37.08 26.59
C SER A 468 6.83 38.01 26.60
N GLY A 469 6.79 39.07 25.79
CA GLY A 469 7.88 40.04 25.64
C GLY A 469 8.97 39.64 24.64
N GLN A 470 8.88 38.48 23.99
CA GLN A 470 9.77 38.10 22.88
C GLN A 470 9.53 39.02 21.68
N ASP A 471 10.61 39.44 21.00
CA ASP A 471 10.49 40.22 19.78
C ASP A 471 10.01 39.31 18.62
N VAL A 472 8.74 39.47 18.24
CA VAL A 472 8.09 38.71 17.17
C VAL A 472 8.77 38.91 15.82
N VAL A 473 9.20 40.14 15.50
CA VAL A 473 9.86 40.45 14.21
C VAL A 473 11.20 39.74 14.15
N GLN A 474 11.98 39.80 15.24
CA GLN A 474 13.24 39.07 15.33
C GLN A 474 13.01 37.56 15.19
N ALA A 475 12.02 37.01 15.87
CA ALA A 475 11.70 35.58 15.80
C ALA A 475 11.32 35.13 14.37
N LEU A 476 10.56 35.94 13.63
CA LEU A 476 10.22 35.69 12.22
C LEU A 476 11.46 35.73 11.32
N LEU A 477 12.29 36.76 11.48
CA LEU A 477 13.54 36.92 10.73
C LEU A 477 14.54 35.80 11.01
N GLU A 478 14.67 35.32 12.24
CA GLU A 478 15.54 34.18 12.57
C GLU A 478 15.10 32.87 11.90
N ASN A 479 13.84 32.78 11.49
CA ASN A 479 13.25 31.56 10.91
C ASN A 479 12.87 31.69 9.43
N HIS A 480 13.19 32.81 8.77
CA HIS A 480 12.79 33.09 7.39
C HIS A 480 13.26 32.06 6.37
N GLY A 481 14.29 31.25 6.66
CA GLY A 481 14.80 30.19 5.78
C GLY A 481 13.88 28.96 5.67
N GLY A 482 12.87 28.82 6.53
CA GLY A 482 11.91 27.72 6.45
C GLY A 482 12.49 26.34 6.83
N GLU A 483 13.61 26.29 7.55
CA GLU A 483 14.35 25.04 7.84
C GLU A 483 13.67 24.16 8.89
N ALA A 484 12.95 24.77 9.83
CA ALA A 484 12.27 24.08 10.93
C ALA A 484 10.76 24.33 10.88
N GLN A 485 9.96 23.26 10.94
CA GLN A 485 8.50 23.36 10.90
C GLN A 485 7.88 23.80 12.22
N HIS A 486 8.51 23.50 13.36
CA HIS A 486 8.01 23.88 14.68
C HIS A 486 9.15 24.40 15.56
N VAL A 487 9.03 25.67 15.96
CA VAL A 487 10.04 26.41 16.71
C VAL A 487 9.38 26.96 17.97
N ARG A 488 10.14 27.01 19.07
CA ARG A 488 9.74 27.77 20.26
C ARG A 488 10.89 28.58 20.83
N TYR A 489 10.55 29.68 21.50
CA TYR A 489 11.47 30.48 22.29
C TYR A 489 11.20 30.26 23.78
N VAL A 490 12.25 29.91 24.53
CA VAL A 490 12.20 29.75 25.98
C VAL A 490 13.37 30.51 26.58
N LYS A 491 13.10 31.55 27.38
CA LYS A 491 14.12 32.45 27.95
C LYS A 491 15.05 33.04 26.88
N GLY A 492 14.48 33.47 25.76
CA GLY A 492 15.18 33.98 24.58
C GLY A 492 15.96 32.94 23.78
N VAL A 493 15.92 31.65 24.14
CA VAL A 493 16.64 30.59 23.43
C VAL A 493 15.72 29.90 22.42
N ARG A 494 16.15 29.89 21.16
CA ARG A 494 15.47 29.17 20.06
C ARG A 494 15.64 27.66 20.20
N GLN A 495 14.53 26.94 20.18
CA GLN A 495 14.46 25.47 20.20
C GLN A 495 13.60 24.96 19.05
N VAL A 496 13.95 23.80 18.50
CA VAL A 496 13.22 23.13 17.43
C VAL A 496 12.58 21.85 17.96
N GLY A 497 11.34 21.60 17.56
CA GLY A 497 10.58 20.41 17.96
C GLY A 497 11.03 19.17 17.17
N ALA A 498 11.27 18.07 17.88
CA ALA A 498 11.61 16.77 17.32
C ALA A 498 10.88 15.64 18.08
N TRP A 499 11.06 14.40 17.64
CA TRP A 499 10.48 13.22 18.29
C TRP A 499 11.59 12.33 18.84
N ALA A 500 11.40 11.82 20.06
CA ALA A 500 12.31 10.86 20.68
C ALA A 500 11.56 9.58 21.07
N GLU A 501 12.25 8.44 20.96
CA GLU A 501 11.76 7.17 21.46
C GLU A 501 11.61 7.21 22.99
N ARG A 502 10.49 6.68 23.46
CA ARG A 502 10.27 6.35 24.86
C ARG A 502 10.32 4.82 25.01
N PRO A 503 11.22 4.28 25.86
CA PRO A 503 11.24 2.85 26.14
C PRO A 503 9.89 2.36 26.68
N SER A 504 9.42 1.23 26.18
CA SER A 504 8.21 0.57 26.67
C SER A 504 8.43 0.01 28.08
N SER A 505 7.35 -0.01 28.87
CA SER A 505 7.35 -0.59 30.22
C SER A 505 6.27 -1.67 30.27
N PRO A 506 6.65 -2.96 30.36
CA PRO A 506 5.68 -4.07 30.26
C PRO A 506 4.80 -4.24 31.51
N ASP A 507 5.25 -3.79 32.69
CA ASP A 507 4.54 -4.00 33.97
C ASP A 507 3.80 -2.74 34.45
N VAL A 508 2.89 -2.21 33.63
CA VAL A 508 2.06 -1.04 34.02
C VAL A 508 0.74 -1.52 34.62
N ALA A 509 0.44 -1.05 35.83
CA ALA A 509 -0.85 -1.30 36.48
C ALA A 509 -2.00 -0.71 35.65
N SER A 510 -3.14 -1.40 35.67
CA SER A 510 -4.35 -0.92 34.98
C SER A 510 -4.70 0.50 35.42
N PRO A 511 -4.95 1.43 34.48
CA PRO A 511 -5.31 2.81 34.82
C PRO A 511 -6.76 2.93 35.29
N TRP A 512 -7.55 1.87 35.18
CA TRP A 512 -8.99 1.88 35.43
C TRP A 512 -9.30 1.53 36.89
N LYS A 513 -10.22 2.27 37.48
CA LYS A 513 -10.61 2.19 38.89
C LYS A 513 -11.83 1.30 39.03
N ALA A 514 -11.82 0.43 40.05
CA ALA A 514 -13.03 -0.28 40.44
C ALA A 514 -14.15 0.70 40.82
N GLN A 515 -15.37 0.46 40.34
CA GLN A 515 -16.52 1.37 40.47
C GLN A 515 -16.28 2.77 39.87
N GLY A 516 -15.34 2.87 38.92
CA GLY A 516 -15.08 4.10 38.18
C GLY A 516 -16.22 4.45 37.22
N VAL A 517 -16.44 5.75 37.00
CA VAL A 517 -17.45 6.29 36.07
C VAL A 517 -16.71 6.97 34.93
N TYR A 518 -16.92 6.47 33.71
CA TYR A 518 -16.17 6.89 32.52
C TYR A 518 -17.10 7.38 31.42
N LEU A 519 -16.84 8.60 30.92
CA LEU A 519 -17.51 9.16 29.75
C LEU A 519 -16.67 8.93 28.50
N ILE A 520 -17.23 8.25 27.49
CA ILE A 520 -16.57 7.99 26.21
C ILE A 520 -17.38 8.65 25.09
N THR A 521 -16.87 9.77 24.58
CA THR A 521 -17.45 10.43 23.40
C THR A 521 -16.99 9.72 22.12
N GLY A 522 -17.88 9.60 21.14
CA GLY A 522 -17.68 8.62 20.06
C GLY A 522 -17.70 7.18 20.57
N GLY A 523 -18.32 6.93 21.73
CA GLY A 523 -18.25 5.66 22.47
C GLY A 523 -18.91 4.48 21.76
N ALA A 524 -19.84 4.73 20.84
CA ALA A 524 -20.42 3.71 19.95
C ALA A 524 -19.65 3.53 18.63
N GLY A 525 -18.64 4.36 18.38
CA GLY A 525 -17.67 4.21 17.29
C GLY A 525 -16.65 3.13 17.61
N GLY A 526 -15.85 2.70 16.63
CA GLY A 526 -15.01 1.52 16.81
C GLY A 526 -13.93 1.66 17.91
N LEU A 527 -13.15 2.76 17.95
CA LEU A 527 -12.15 2.96 19.00
C LEU A 527 -12.79 3.16 20.36
N GLY A 528 -13.87 3.95 20.42
CA GLY A 528 -14.66 4.13 21.63
C GLY A 528 -15.13 2.79 22.21
N LEU A 529 -15.58 1.86 21.36
CA LEU A 529 -15.98 0.52 21.78
C LEU A 529 -14.81 -0.36 22.21
N ILE A 530 -13.66 -0.30 21.55
CA ILE A 530 -12.47 -1.05 21.97
C ILE A 530 -12.11 -0.68 23.41
N PHE A 531 -12.05 0.61 23.72
CA PHE A 531 -11.73 1.07 25.06
C PHE A 531 -12.87 0.91 26.06
N ALA A 532 -14.13 0.92 25.62
CA ALA A 532 -15.26 0.53 26.47
C ALA A 532 -15.13 -0.94 26.92
N HIS A 533 -14.77 -1.85 26.00
CA HIS A 533 -14.52 -3.26 26.32
C HIS A 533 -13.32 -3.42 27.25
N GLU A 534 -12.25 -2.68 27.02
CA GLU A 534 -11.07 -2.71 27.88
C GLU A 534 -11.41 -2.28 29.31
N ILE A 535 -12.12 -1.16 29.49
CA ILE A 535 -12.53 -0.69 30.82
C ILE A 535 -13.47 -1.71 31.47
N ALA A 536 -14.44 -2.26 30.74
CA ALA A 536 -15.37 -3.26 31.27
C ALA A 536 -14.67 -4.56 31.72
N ARG A 537 -13.56 -4.94 31.07
CA ARG A 537 -12.76 -6.13 31.43
C ARG A 537 -11.87 -5.89 32.64
N GLU A 538 -11.23 -4.72 32.68
CA GLU A 538 -10.16 -4.42 33.64
C GLU A 538 -10.68 -3.79 34.94
N ALA A 539 -11.73 -2.96 34.87
CA ALA A 539 -12.33 -2.31 36.03
C ALA A 539 -13.57 -3.05 36.51
N LYS A 540 -13.49 -3.57 37.74
CA LYS A 540 -14.62 -4.19 38.41
C LYS A 540 -15.76 -3.19 38.62
N ASP A 541 -16.97 -3.57 38.23
CA ASP A 541 -18.22 -2.82 38.43
C ASP A 541 -18.17 -1.38 37.86
N ALA A 542 -17.49 -1.16 36.73
CA ALA A 542 -17.36 0.16 36.12
C ALA A 542 -18.69 0.65 35.48
N THR A 543 -18.90 1.96 35.49
CA THR A 543 -20.01 2.63 34.78
C THR A 543 -19.48 3.31 33.53
N LEU A 544 -20.03 2.95 32.36
CA LEU A 544 -19.64 3.48 31.05
C LEU A 544 -20.78 4.33 30.46
N ILE A 545 -20.51 5.61 30.27
CA ILE A 545 -21.40 6.55 29.58
C ILE A 545 -20.89 6.72 28.16
N LEU A 546 -21.53 6.06 27.21
CA LEU A 546 -21.19 6.14 25.80
C LEU A 546 -22.02 7.22 25.13
N THR A 547 -21.39 8.08 24.32
CA THR A 547 -22.11 9.13 23.61
C THR A 547 -21.68 9.29 22.15
N GLY A 548 -22.61 9.71 21.31
CA GLY A 548 -22.44 9.96 19.88
C GLY A 548 -23.68 10.64 19.29
N ARG A 549 -23.58 11.17 18.06
CA ARG A 549 -24.69 11.91 17.42
C ARG A 549 -25.85 11.01 16.95
N SER A 550 -25.55 9.74 16.67
CA SER A 550 -26.55 8.80 16.14
C SER A 550 -27.53 8.39 17.23
N SER A 551 -28.80 8.21 16.86
CA SER A 551 -29.77 7.57 17.75
C SER A 551 -29.36 6.12 18.04
N LEU A 552 -29.88 5.59 19.15
CA LEU A 552 -29.68 4.20 19.53
C LEU A 552 -30.31 3.28 18.46
N THR A 553 -29.50 2.40 17.88
CA THR A 553 -29.93 1.39 16.89
C THR A 553 -29.89 0.00 17.51
N GLU A 554 -30.53 -0.99 16.87
CA GLU A 554 -30.43 -2.40 17.32
C GLU A 554 -28.97 -2.89 17.37
N ALA A 555 -28.14 -2.48 16.41
CA ALA A 555 -26.72 -2.81 16.39
C ALA A 555 -25.95 -2.17 17.56
N THR A 556 -26.25 -0.91 17.89
CA THR A 556 -25.68 -0.24 19.07
C THR A 556 -26.15 -0.91 20.35
N GLN A 557 -27.44 -1.28 20.44
CA GLN A 557 -28.00 -1.96 21.60
C GLN A 557 -27.34 -3.32 21.85
N ALA A 558 -27.03 -4.08 20.80
CA ALA A 558 -26.31 -5.36 20.93
C ALA A 558 -24.93 -5.17 21.58
N LYS A 559 -24.19 -4.14 21.16
CA LYS A 559 -22.87 -3.79 21.73
C LYS A 559 -22.94 -3.37 23.20
N LEU A 560 -24.00 -2.67 23.59
CA LEU A 560 -24.24 -2.31 25.00
C LEU A 560 -24.44 -3.57 25.85
N ILE A 561 -25.23 -4.53 25.36
CA ILE A 561 -25.46 -5.81 26.04
C ILE A 561 -24.15 -6.61 26.20
N GLU A 562 -23.27 -6.58 25.20
CA GLU A 562 -21.94 -7.22 25.28
C GLU A 562 -21.09 -6.63 26.41
N LEU A 563 -21.10 -5.31 26.58
CA LEU A 563 -20.39 -4.63 27.65
C LEU A 563 -21.01 -4.89 29.03
N GLU A 564 -22.33 -4.95 29.13
CA GLU A 564 -23.05 -5.31 30.36
C GLU A 564 -22.76 -6.76 30.78
N ALA A 565 -22.61 -7.67 29.82
CA ALA A 565 -22.23 -9.07 30.08
C ALA A 565 -20.83 -9.21 30.70
N LEU A 566 -19.95 -8.21 30.53
CA LEU A 566 -18.64 -8.14 31.17
C LEU A 566 -18.70 -7.58 32.61
N GLY A 567 -19.88 -7.17 33.09
CA GLY A 567 -20.11 -6.67 34.43
C GLY A 567 -20.09 -5.15 34.58
N ALA A 568 -20.02 -4.41 33.48
CA ALA A 568 -20.15 -2.94 33.50
C ALA A 568 -21.62 -2.49 33.51
N THR A 569 -21.90 -1.34 34.11
CA THR A 569 -23.17 -0.61 33.90
C THR A 569 -23.01 0.32 32.71
N VAL A 570 -23.84 0.19 31.68
CA VAL A 570 -23.65 0.96 30.43
C VAL A 570 -24.86 1.84 30.13
N GLN A 571 -24.63 3.10 29.77
CA GLN A 571 -25.66 3.99 29.25
C GLN A 571 -25.20 4.62 27.94
N TYR A 572 -26.09 4.63 26.95
CA TYR A 572 -25.89 5.41 25.72
C TYR A 572 -26.71 6.69 25.74
N ARG A 573 -26.07 7.84 25.50
CA ARG A 573 -26.72 9.15 25.42
C ARG A 573 -26.38 9.82 24.09
N SER A 574 -27.39 10.02 23.24
CA SER A 574 -27.22 10.69 21.95
C SER A 574 -26.95 12.19 22.17
N LEU A 575 -25.83 12.69 21.64
CA LEU A 575 -25.37 14.07 21.82
C LEU A 575 -24.36 14.45 20.72
N ASP A 576 -24.42 15.71 20.28
CA ASP A 576 -23.32 16.35 19.55
C ASP A 576 -22.36 17.00 20.55
N VAL A 577 -21.12 16.53 20.60
CA VAL A 577 -20.10 17.07 21.52
C VAL A 577 -19.73 18.52 21.20
N GLY A 578 -19.98 18.97 19.96
CA GLY A 578 -19.83 20.37 19.58
C GLY A 578 -20.93 21.29 20.13
N ASP A 579 -21.99 20.75 20.73
CA ASP A 579 -23.04 21.51 21.42
C ASP A 579 -22.68 21.68 22.90
N ARG A 580 -22.25 22.88 23.26
CA ARG A 580 -21.78 23.22 24.60
C ARG A 580 -22.84 22.95 25.66
N ASP A 581 -24.07 23.41 25.47
CA ASP A 581 -25.11 23.31 26.49
C ASP A 581 -25.53 21.84 26.71
N ALA A 582 -25.56 21.06 25.63
CA ALA A 582 -25.89 19.65 25.70
C ALA A 582 -24.77 18.82 26.37
N VAL A 583 -23.48 19.16 26.17
CA VAL A 583 -22.36 18.58 26.94
C VAL A 583 -22.44 18.93 28.42
N MET A 584 -22.72 20.20 28.76
CA MET A 584 -22.89 20.63 30.16
C MET A 584 -24.02 19.87 30.85
N GLN A 585 -25.15 19.67 30.17
CA GLN A 585 -26.29 18.89 30.69
C GLN A 585 -25.94 17.41 30.85
N LEU A 586 -25.24 16.82 29.88
CA LEU A 586 -24.79 15.44 29.97
C LEU A 586 -23.94 15.21 31.21
N VAL A 587 -22.89 16.02 31.40
CA VAL A 587 -21.93 15.85 32.47
C VAL A 587 -22.56 16.08 33.85
N ARG A 588 -23.44 17.09 33.98
CA ARG A 588 -24.24 17.27 35.22
C ARG A 588 -25.12 16.07 35.50
N GLY A 589 -25.85 15.57 34.50
CA GLY A 589 -26.72 14.40 34.66
C GLY A 589 -25.95 13.14 35.03
N VAL A 590 -24.73 12.95 34.54
CA VAL A 590 -23.88 11.82 34.96
C VAL A 590 -23.53 11.92 36.45
N VAL A 591 -23.18 13.11 36.94
CA VAL A 591 -22.89 13.32 38.37
C VAL A 591 -24.16 13.15 39.22
N ASP A 592 -25.31 13.63 38.75
CA ASP A 592 -26.58 13.46 39.46
C ASP A 592 -27.00 11.98 39.56
N ASP A 593 -26.79 11.20 38.49
CA ASP A 593 -27.20 9.80 38.43
C ASP A 593 -26.21 8.84 39.12
N PHE A 594 -24.91 9.14 39.08
CA PHE A 594 -23.84 8.21 39.50
C PHE A 594 -22.91 8.76 40.60
N GLY A 595 -23.10 10.02 41.01
CA GLY A 595 -22.40 10.67 42.11
C GLY A 595 -21.05 11.31 41.75
N ASP A 596 -20.32 10.77 40.77
CA ASP A 596 -18.99 11.29 40.38
C ASP A 596 -18.66 10.98 38.91
N LEU A 597 -17.67 11.65 38.35
CA LEU A 597 -17.07 11.36 37.04
C LEU A 597 -15.56 11.20 37.23
N HIS A 598 -15.03 10.02 36.88
CA HIS A 598 -13.64 9.68 37.13
C HIS A 598 -12.76 9.82 35.89
N GLY A 599 -13.30 9.67 34.69
CA GLY A 599 -12.47 9.83 33.49
C GLY A 599 -13.26 10.15 32.23
N ILE A 600 -12.60 10.86 31.32
CA ILE A 600 -13.15 11.20 30.01
C ILE A 600 -12.21 10.64 28.93
N ILE A 601 -12.78 9.92 27.96
CA ILE A 601 -12.12 9.53 26.71
C ILE A 601 -12.84 10.24 25.56
N HIS A 602 -12.13 11.17 24.93
CA HIS A 602 -12.62 11.90 23.78
C HIS A 602 -12.22 11.21 22.46
N SER A 603 -13.07 10.29 22.00
CA SER A 603 -12.91 9.54 20.73
C SER A 603 -13.85 10.05 19.62
N ALA A 604 -14.56 11.16 19.81
CA ALA A 604 -15.42 11.72 18.77
C ALA A 604 -14.58 12.32 17.62
N GLY A 605 -15.03 12.10 16.40
CA GLY A 605 -14.36 12.61 15.20
C GLY A 605 -15.10 12.24 13.92
N VAL A 606 -14.82 13.00 12.86
CA VAL A 606 -15.37 12.81 11.51
C VAL A 606 -14.23 12.99 10.51
N LEU A 607 -14.25 12.24 9.41
CA LEU A 607 -13.37 12.46 8.26
C LEU A 607 -14.12 13.11 7.11
N ARG A 608 -13.42 14.02 6.42
CA ARG A 608 -13.86 14.68 5.19
C ARG A 608 -12.72 14.73 4.17
N ASP A 609 -11.97 13.65 4.03
CA ASP A 609 -10.72 13.63 3.27
C ASP A 609 -10.86 14.23 1.87
N SER A 610 -10.01 15.20 1.58
CA SER A 610 -9.96 15.95 0.34
C SER A 610 -8.67 16.76 0.32
N PHE A 611 -7.99 16.81 -0.83
CA PHE A 611 -6.83 17.67 -1.01
C PHE A 611 -7.20 19.13 -0.71
N ILE A 612 -6.26 19.90 -0.19
CA ILE A 612 -6.44 21.30 0.22
C ILE A 612 -7.09 22.12 -0.90
N ILE A 613 -6.66 21.90 -2.15
CA ILE A 613 -7.19 22.65 -3.31
C ILE A 613 -8.69 22.47 -3.54
N LYS A 614 -9.30 21.37 -3.07
CA LYS A 614 -10.75 21.09 -3.19
C LYS A 614 -11.49 21.20 -1.86
N LYS A 615 -10.79 21.47 -0.76
CA LYS A 615 -11.36 21.47 0.58
C LYS A 615 -12.24 22.70 0.80
N THR A 616 -13.45 22.52 1.30
CA THR A 616 -14.34 23.66 1.61
C THR A 616 -14.30 24.05 3.08
N ARG A 617 -14.72 25.28 3.37
CA ARG A 617 -14.82 25.80 4.75
C ARG A 617 -15.82 25.00 5.58
N GLU A 618 -16.92 24.55 4.98
CA GLU A 618 -17.94 23.76 5.67
C GLU A 618 -17.39 22.39 6.08
N GLN A 619 -16.64 21.73 5.20
CA GLN A 619 -15.99 20.45 5.50
C GLN A 619 -14.97 20.61 6.63
N LEU A 620 -14.13 21.65 6.56
CA LEU A 620 -13.19 22.02 7.62
C LEU A 620 -13.91 22.18 8.96
N ASN A 621 -14.95 23.01 9.00
CA ASN A 621 -15.70 23.31 10.23
C ASN A 621 -16.38 22.05 10.81
N GLU A 622 -16.90 21.15 9.97
CA GLU A 622 -17.49 19.90 10.45
C GLU A 622 -16.46 19.02 11.17
N VAL A 623 -15.23 18.95 10.67
CA VAL A 623 -14.15 18.17 11.27
C VAL A 623 -13.62 18.85 12.54
N LEU A 624 -13.44 20.18 12.52
CA LEU A 624 -12.99 20.95 13.68
C LEU A 624 -13.99 20.88 14.83
N ARG A 625 -15.29 21.02 14.55
CA ARG A 625 -16.36 21.03 15.57
C ARG A 625 -16.28 19.86 16.56
N ALA A 626 -16.04 18.65 16.06
CA ALA A 626 -16.02 17.46 16.90
C ALA A 626 -14.83 17.40 17.85
N LYS A 627 -13.66 17.91 17.45
CA LYS A 627 -12.37 17.76 18.17
C LYS A 627 -11.89 19.04 18.85
N VAL A 628 -12.20 20.20 18.30
CA VAL A 628 -11.85 21.52 18.85
C VAL A 628 -12.90 21.93 19.86
N ALA A 629 -14.10 22.29 19.39
CA ALA A 629 -15.21 22.69 20.27
C ALA A 629 -15.56 21.56 21.25
N GLY A 630 -15.59 20.30 20.77
CA GLY A 630 -15.85 19.14 21.61
C GLY A 630 -14.89 19.00 22.80
N THR A 631 -13.59 19.18 22.58
CA THR A 631 -12.59 19.12 23.66
C THR A 631 -12.78 20.26 24.67
N LEU A 632 -13.01 21.48 24.18
CA LEU A 632 -13.24 22.65 25.04
C LEU A 632 -14.50 22.50 25.88
N ASN A 633 -15.60 22.05 25.28
CA ASN A 633 -16.87 21.83 25.97
C ASN A 633 -16.73 20.77 27.07
N LEU A 634 -15.99 19.68 26.81
CA LEU A 634 -15.75 18.62 27.80
C LEU A 634 -14.89 19.11 28.96
N ASP A 635 -13.83 19.90 28.69
CA ASP A 635 -13.00 20.47 29.76
C ASP A 635 -13.76 21.49 30.60
N GLU A 636 -14.55 22.35 29.98
CA GLU A 636 -15.40 23.30 30.68
C GLU A 636 -16.43 22.58 31.57
N ALA A 637 -17.10 21.57 31.04
CA ALA A 637 -18.12 20.81 31.78
C ALA A 637 -17.56 20.01 32.95
N SER A 638 -16.27 19.66 32.92
CA SER A 638 -15.60 18.84 33.93
C SER A 638 -14.53 19.59 34.72
N CYS A 639 -14.49 20.92 34.64
CA CYS A 639 -13.40 21.73 35.17
C CYS A 639 -13.18 21.57 36.69
N ASP A 640 -14.27 21.50 37.46
CA ASP A 640 -14.28 21.36 38.92
C ASP A 640 -14.32 19.89 39.39
N MET A 641 -14.31 18.93 38.46
CA MET A 641 -14.46 17.51 38.78
C MET A 641 -13.10 16.86 39.07
N PRO A 642 -13.02 15.96 40.08
CA PRO A 642 -11.78 15.30 40.46
C PRO A 642 -11.40 14.15 39.50
N LEU A 643 -11.39 14.42 38.20
CA LEU A 643 -11.04 13.45 37.15
C LEU A 643 -9.69 12.80 37.44
N ASP A 644 -9.61 11.49 37.28
CA ASP A 644 -8.37 10.73 37.27
C ASP A 644 -7.61 10.89 35.94
N CYS A 645 -8.36 10.95 34.83
CA CYS A 645 -7.79 11.14 33.50
C CYS A 645 -8.72 11.90 32.54
N PHE A 646 -8.13 12.74 31.70
CA PHE A 646 -8.74 13.36 30.53
C PHE A 646 -7.92 12.96 29.29
N ILE A 647 -8.47 12.07 28.45
CA ILE A 647 -7.75 11.47 27.33
C ILE A 647 -8.36 11.92 26.00
N CYS A 648 -7.55 12.52 25.13
CA CYS A 648 -7.92 12.87 23.76
C CYS A 648 -7.37 11.83 22.78
N PHE A 649 -8.23 11.25 21.94
CA PHE A 649 -7.79 10.39 20.83
C PHE A 649 -7.50 11.26 19.61
N SER A 650 -6.23 11.68 19.55
CA SER A 650 -5.62 12.36 18.42
C SER A 650 -5.19 11.35 17.35
N SER A 651 -4.40 11.81 16.38
CA SER A 651 -3.93 11.02 15.25
C SER A 651 -2.49 11.37 14.90
N ILE A 652 -1.74 10.42 14.34
CA ILE A 652 -0.42 10.66 13.72
C ILE A 652 -0.50 11.78 12.69
N SER A 653 -1.62 11.93 11.97
CA SER A 653 -1.80 13.04 11.02
C SER A 653 -1.76 14.42 11.67
N GLY A 654 -2.13 14.56 12.94
CA GLY A 654 -1.92 15.81 13.68
C GLY A 654 -0.44 16.10 13.91
N ALA A 655 0.34 15.07 14.29
CA ALA A 655 1.76 15.19 14.57
C ALA A 655 2.63 15.40 13.31
N LEU A 656 2.35 14.69 12.23
CA LEU A 656 3.23 14.59 11.05
C LEU A 656 2.60 15.11 9.74
N GLY A 657 1.31 15.43 9.75
CA GLY A 657 0.54 15.65 8.52
C GLY A 657 0.14 14.34 7.84
N ASN A 658 -0.85 14.41 6.95
CA ASN A 658 -1.21 13.31 6.06
C ASN A 658 -1.95 13.84 4.84
N LEU A 659 -1.72 13.25 3.67
CA LEU A 659 -2.31 13.68 2.40
C LEU A 659 -3.84 13.69 2.47
N GLY A 660 -4.46 14.78 2.03
CA GLY A 660 -5.92 14.95 2.00
C GLY A 660 -6.57 15.20 3.36
N GLN A 661 -5.78 15.31 4.43
CA GLN A 661 -6.28 15.38 5.82
C GLN A 661 -5.88 16.69 6.52
N ALA A 662 -5.88 17.81 5.80
CA ALA A 662 -5.38 19.08 6.32
C ALA A 662 -6.19 19.62 7.52
N ASP A 663 -7.51 19.53 7.44
CA ASP A 663 -8.44 19.86 8.52
C ASP A 663 -8.36 18.89 9.70
N TYR A 664 -8.31 17.59 9.41
CA TYR A 664 -8.22 16.54 10.42
C TYR A 664 -6.88 16.61 11.15
N ALA A 665 -5.78 16.89 10.44
CA ALA A 665 -4.47 17.16 11.04
C ALA A 665 -4.53 18.38 11.97
N ALA A 666 -5.12 19.50 11.53
CA ALA A 666 -5.29 20.68 12.38
C ALA A 666 -6.16 20.40 13.62
N ALA A 667 -7.25 19.65 13.48
CA ALA A 667 -8.14 19.30 14.58
C ALA A 667 -7.46 18.43 15.64
N ASN A 668 -6.65 17.46 15.21
CA ASN A 668 -5.90 16.57 16.09
C ASN A 668 -4.72 17.30 16.75
N ALA A 669 -3.99 18.12 16.01
CA ALA A 669 -2.91 18.93 16.56
C ALA A 669 -3.40 19.98 17.57
N PHE A 670 -4.64 20.47 17.44
CA PHE A 670 -5.28 21.28 18.48
C PHE A 670 -5.41 20.52 19.79
N MET A 671 -5.91 19.27 19.76
CA MET A 671 -6.04 18.44 20.97
C MET A 671 -4.68 18.13 21.59
N ASP A 672 -3.64 17.97 20.77
CA ASP A 672 -2.27 17.80 21.24
C ASP A 672 -1.81 19.02 22.04
N ALA A 673 -1.93 20.23 21.46
CA ALA A 673 -1.58 21.47 22.13
C ALA A 673 -2.47 21.75 23.36
N PHE A 674 -3.76 21.39 23.29
CA PHE A 674 -4.69 21.48 24.42
C PHE A 674 -4.26 20.59 25.59
N ALA A 675 -3.72 19.39 25.33
CA ALA A 675 -3.24 18.51 26.40
C ALA A 675 -2.06 19.11 27.17
N HIS A 676 -1.15 19.83 26.49
CA HIS A 676 -0.09 20.61 27.14
C HIS A 676 -0.67 21.75 27.98
N TYR A 677 -1.58 22.54 27.41
CA TYR A 677 -2.26 23.63 28.12
C TYR A 677 -2.99 23.15 29.38
N ARG A 678 -3.82 22.09 29.29
CA ARG A 678 -4.55 21.56 30.44
C ARG A 678 -3.61 20.97 31.50
N SER A 679 -2.44 20.49 31.08
CA SER A 679 -1.39 20.04 32.01
C SER A 679 -0.76 21.22 32.76
N GLU A 680 -0.59 22.40 32.13
CA GLU A 680 -0.21 23.64 32.83
C GLU A 680 -1.26 24.02 33.89
N LEU A 681 -2.55 23.96 33.54
CA LEU A 681 -3.64 24.22 34.50
C LEU A 681 -3.64 23.23 35.66
N THR A 682 -3.33 21.96 35.39
CA THR A 682 -3.21 20.93 36.44
C THR A 682 -2.04 21.24 37.38
N ALA A 683 -0.89 21.65 36.84
CA ALA A 683 0.26 22.08 37.64
C ALA A 683 -0.05 23.32 38.51
N GLN A 684 -1.00 24.16 38.06
CA GLN A 684 -1.52 25.32 38.81
C GLN A 684 -2.65 24.95 39.79
N GLY A 685 -3.13 23.70 39.81
CA GLY A 685 -4.25 23.26 40.66
C GLY A 685 -5.64 23.69 40.16
N LEU A 686 -5.75 24.18 38.92
CA LEU A 686 -7.00 24.61 38.28
C LEU A 686 -7.72 23.48 37.53
N ARG A 687 -7.03 22.34 37.36
CA ARG A 687 -7.57 21.11 36.77
C ARG A 687 -7.07 19.91 37.56
N HIS A 688 -7.81 18.82 37.44
CA HIS A 688 -7.50 17.59 38.16
C HIS A 688 -6.77 16.57 37.27
N ARG A 689 -5.73 15.98 37.89
CA ARG A 689 -4.90 14.85 37.47
C ARG A 689 -4.52 14.82 35.99
N ARG A 690 -4.41 13.64 35.38
CA ARG A 690 -3.63 13.42 34.15
C ARG A 690 -4.40 13.89 32.92
N THR A 691 -3.75 14.63 32.03
CA THR A 691 -4.24 14.89 30.67
C THR A 691 -3.31 14.23 29.67
N LEU A 692 -3.87 13.59 28.64
CA LEU A 692 -3.11 12.88 27.63
C LEU A 692 -3.78 13.04 26.27
N SER A 693 -3.03 13.49 25.26
CA SER A 693 -3.37 13.31 23.85
C SER A 693 -2.56 12.15 23.28
N VAL A 694 -3.23 11.19 22.63
CA VAL A 694 -2.56 10.07 21.96
C VAL A 694 -2.67 10.21 20.45
N ASN A 695 -1.54 10.37 19.77
CA ASN A 695 -1.48 10.38 18.31
C ASN A 695 -1.54 8.93 17.80
N TRP A 696 -2.76 8.44 17.59
CA TRP A 696 -2.99 7.06 17.14
C TRP A 696 -2.63 6.85 15.66
N PRO A 697 -2.10 5.67 15.30
CA PRO A 697 -1.94 5.25 13.92
C PRO A 697 -3.28 4.73 13.37
N LEU A 698 -3.23 4.17 12.16
CA LEU A 698 -4.30 3.31 11.67
C LEU A 698 -4.47 2.09 12.59
N TRP A 699 -5.71 1.65 12.82
CA TRP A 699 -6.01 0.46 13.65
C TRP A 699 -6.44 -0.71 12.78
N GLU A 700 -6.10 -1.93 13.21
CA GLU A 700 -6.51 -3.16 12.52
C GLU A 700 -8.02 -3.38 12.61
N GLU A 701 -8.62 -3.09 13.76
CA GLU A 701 -10.05 -3.20 14.02
C GLU A 701 -10.55 -1.96 14.75
N GLY A 702 -11.84 -1.63 14.60
CA GLY A 702 -12.46 -0.49 15.30
C GLY A 702 -11.96 0.90 14.89
N GLY A 703 -11.06 1.03 13.92
CA GLY A 703 -10.64 2.30 13.36
C GLY A 703 -11.33 2.66 12.04
N MET A 704 -10.95 3.81 11.49
CA MET A 704 -11.12 4.08 10.06
C MET A 704 -10.20 3.12 9.31
N GLN A 705 -10.72 2.40 8.32
CA GLN A 705 -9.97 1.39 7.57
C GLN A 705 -9.52 1.95 6.23
N VAL A 706 -8.36 1.49 5.76
CA VAL A 706 -7.87 1.75 4.39
C VAL A 706 -7.83 0.43 3.63
N ASP A 707 -7.88 0.50 2.30
CA ASP A 707 -7.78 -0.68 1.46
C ASP A 707 -6.44 -1.42 1.62
N ALA A 708 -6.40 -2.67 1.14
CA ALA A 708 -5.24 -3.53 1.25
C ALA A 708 -3.99 -2.96 0.53
N ALA A 709 -4.18 -2.23 -0.57
CA ALA A 709 -3.09 -1.62 -1.33
C ALA A 709 -2.40 -0.50 -0.53
N THR A 710 -3.18 0.35 0.14
CA THR A 710 -2.71 1.42 1.02
C THR A 710 -2.01 0.86 2.25
N ARG A 711 -2.56 -0.23 2.85
CA ARG A 711 -1.90 -0.94 3.97
C ARG A 711 -0.53 -1.48 3.57
N GLN A 712 -0.42 -2.07 2.38
CA GLN A 712 0.83 -2.60 1.85
C GLN A 712 1.84 -1.48 1.55
N TYR A 713 1.38 -0.37 1.00
CA TYR A 713 2.22 0.81 0.76
C TYR A 713 2.81 1.38 2.06
N LEU A 714 1.99 1.58 3.10
CA LEU A 714 2.45 2.05 4.41
C LEU A 714 3.52 1.12 5.00
N LEU A 715 3.28 -0.18 4.97
CA LEU A 715 4.24 -1.16 5.47
C LEU A 715 5.57 -1.13 4.71
N GLN A 716 5.52 -0.97 3.39
CA GLN A 716 6.72 -0.95 2.55
C GLN A 716 7.54 0.33 2.72
N GLN A 717 6.88 1.50 2.82
CA GLN A 717 7.54 2.81 2.86
C GLN A 717 7.95 3.24 4.27
N THR A 718 7.07 3.10 5.26
CA THR A 718 7.30 3.60 6.62
C THR A 718 7.53 2.50 7.64
N GLY A 719 7.19 1.25 7.29
CA GLY A 719 7.24 0.12 8.22
C GLY A 719 6.08 0.08 9.21
N ILE A 720 5.10 0.98 9.09
CA ILE A 720 3.87 1.01 9.91
C ILE A 720 2.92 -0.10 9.45
N THR A 721 2.35 -0.82 10.40
CA THR A 721 1.20 -1.70 10.22
C THR A 721 0.00 -1.14 10.98
N PRO A 722 -1.25 -1.49 10.62
CA PRO A 722 -2.40 -1.22 11.47
C PRO A 722 -2.20 -1.79 12.87
N LEU A 723 -2.48 -0.97 13.87
CA LEU A 723 -2.31 -1.25 15.28
C LEU A 723 -3.38 -2.23 15.78
N ARG A 724 -2.93 -3.33 16.37
CA ARG A 724 -3.79 -4.31 17.03
C ARG A 724 -4.43 -3.74 18.30
N SER A 725 -5.66 -4.16 18.60
CA SER A 725 -6.41 -3.65 19.75
C SER A 725 -5.69 -3.87 21.07
N VAL A 726 -5.14 -5.07 21.29
CA VAL A 726 -4.36 -5.40 22.51
C VAL A 726 -3.12 -4.52 22.68
N SER A 727 -2.41 -4.26 21.58
CA SER A 727 -1.25 -3.38 21.57
C SER A 727 -1.64 -1.93 21.86
N GLY A 728 -2.75 -1.46 21.30
CA GLY A 728 -3.29 -0.12 21.54
C GLY A 728 -3.74 0.10 22.99
N CYS A 729 -4.43 -0.87 23.59
CA CYS A 729 -4.81 -0.82 25.01
C CYS A 729 -3.58 -0.77 25.93
N ALA A 730 -2.58 -1.64 25.67
CA ALA A 730 -1.32 -1.62 26.40
C ALA A 730 -0.53 -0.30 26.22
N ALA A 731 -0.55 0.27 25.01
CA ALA A 731 0.07 1.55 24.73
C ALA A 731 -0.60 2.70 25.48
N LEU A 732 -1.94 2.71 25.58
CA LEU A 732 -2.67 3.71 26.36
C LEU A 732 -2.31 3.63 27.84
N ALA A 733 -2.27 2.43 28.43
CA ALA A 733 -1.89 2.25 29.82
C ALA A 733 -0.47 2.80 30.08
N GLN A 734 0.49 2.47 29.21
CA GLN A 734 1.84 3.00 29.27
C GLN A 734 1.88 4.52 29.11
N ALA A 735 1.18 5.08 28.13
CA ALA A 735 1.10 6.50 27.88
C ALA A 735 0.52 7.25 29.07
N LEU A 736 -0.59 6.77 29.65
CA LEU A 736 -1.21 7.39 30.80
C LEU A 736 -0.31 7.31 32.04
N SER A 737 0.35 6.17 32.27
CA SER A 737 1.28 5.98 33.40
C SER A 737 2.50 6.90 33.33
N SER A 738 2.91 7.32 32.12
CA SER A 738 4.06 8.21 31.90
C SER A 738 3.93 9.59 32.54
N GLY A 739 2.69 10.07 32.70
CA GLY A 739 2.40 11.43 33.17
C GLY A 739 2.71 12.52 32.14
N LEU A 740 3.05 12.15 30.90
CA LEU A 740 3.30 13.11 29.82
C LEU A 740 1.98 13.51 29.12
N PRO A 741 1.89 14.77 28.64
CA PRO A 741 0.67 15.30 28.02
C PRO A 741 0.41 14.76 26.61
N GLN A 742 1.43 14.24 25.91
CA GLN A 742 1.31 13.80 24.53
C GLN A 742 2.18 12.57 24.27
N MET A 743 1.63 11.62 23.51
CA MET A 743 2.36 10.44 23.05
C MET A 743 1.93 10.04 21.65
N LEU A 744 2.89 9.74 20.79
CA LEU A 744 2.66 9.14 19.49
C LEU A 744 2.90 7.64 19.56
N VAL A 745 1.98 6.88 18.99
CA VAL A 745 2.00 5.41 18.99
C VAL A 745 2.09 4.93 17.55
N ALA A 746 3.02 4.03 17.27
CA ALA A 746 3.07 3.32 15.99
C ALA A 746 3.34 1.84 16.24
N GLU A 747 2.71 0.95 15.47
CA GLU A 747 3.03 -0.48 15.47
C GLU A 747 3.63 -0.86 14.13
N GLY A 748 4.63 -1.73 14.15
CA GLY A 748 5.33 -2.10 12.92
C GLY A 748 6.75 -2.59 13.14
N LYS A 749 7.55 -2.42 12.09
CA LYS A 749 8.96 -2.79 12.07
C LYS A 749 9.78 -1.69 12.74
N VAL A 750 10.17 -1.91 14.00
CA VAL A 750 10.74 -0.88 14.89
C VAL A 750 11.88 -0.08 14.25
N GLU A 751 12.83 -0.73 13.59
CA GLU A 751 13.95 -0.01 12.96
C GLU A 751 13.50 0.92 11.83
N ARG A 752 12.49 0.51 11.05
CA ARG A 752 11.90 1.37 10.01
C ARG A 752 11.06 2.49 10.61
N LEU A 753 10.30 2.19 11.67
CA LEU A 753 9.56 3.20 12.42
C LEU A 753 10.51 4.27 12.99
N LYS A 754 11.65 3.87 13.55
CA LYS A 754 12.66 4.80 14.07
C LYS A 754 13.22 5.70 12.97
N VAL A 755 13.52 5.14 11.80
CA VAL A 755 13.98 5.96 10.66
C VAL A 755 12.88 6.91 10.18
N ALA A 756 11.64 6.44 10.05
CA ALA A 756 10.54 7.26 9.53
C ALA A 756 10.04 8.34 10.51
N LEU A 757 10.09 8.08 11.81
CA LEU A 757 9.50 8.94 12.85
C LEU A 757 10.53 9.74 13.65
N LEU A 758 11.78 9.27 13.77
CA LEU A 758 12.81 9.91 14.61
C LEU A 758 13.93 10.57 13.82
N LYS A 759 14.19 10.14 12.57
CA LYS A 759 15.13 10.83 11.70
C LYS A 759 14.34 11.81 10.85
N ASP A 760 14.72 13.08 10.95
CA ASP A 760 14.18 14.22 10.20
C ASP A 760 14.59 14.12 8.71
N THR A 761 14.26 13.00 8.07
CA THR A 761 14.57 12.71 6.67
C THR A 761 13.44 13.22 5.78
N LEU A 762 13.24 14.54 5.80
CA LEU A 762 12.80 15.22 4.58
C LEU A 762 13.98 15.10 3.60
N VAL A 763 13.85 14.20 2.64
CA VAL A 763 14.80 14.01 1.54
C VAL A 763 14.98 15.34 0.81
N GLN A 764 16.07 16.05 1.12
CA GLN A 764 16.56 17.20 0.35
C GLN A 764 17.17 16.67 -0.96
N PRO A 765 16.66 17.06 -2.14
CA PRO A 765 17.36 16.75 -3.38
C PRO A 765 18.58 17.67 -3.50
N SER A 766 19.79 17.08 -3.54
CA SER A 766 20.99 17.81 -3.95
C SER A 766 20.84 18.31 -5.39
N ALA A 767 21.13 19.60 -5.58
CA ALA A 767 21.14 20.28 -6.86
C ALA A 767 22.16 19.63 -7.83
N VAL A 768 21.71 19.33 -9.06
CA VAL A 768 22.58 18.96 -10.16
C VAL A 768 22.82 20.18 -11.03
N VAL A 769 24.09 20.50 -11.25
CA VAL A 769 24.57 21.57 -12.14
C VAL A 769 24.20 21.23 -13.59
N VAL A 770 23.42 22.10 -14.22
CA VAL A 770 23.06 22.00 -15.64
C VAL A 770 24.21 22.51 -16.51
N VAL A 771 24.69 21.69 -17.44
CA VAL A 771 25.62 22.10 -18.50
C VAL A 771 24.83 22.33 -19.78
N ASP A 772 25.01 23.53 -20.34
CA ASP A 772 24.30 24.04 -21.51
C ASP A 772 24.62 23.25 -22.79
N ARG A 773 23.59 22.69 -23.45
CA ARG A 773 23.66 22.13 -24.81
C ARG A 773 22.39 22.44 -25.59
N ALA A 774 22.58 22.73 -26.88
CA ALA A 774 21.61 23.33 -27.79
C ALA A 774 20.26 22.57 -27.91
N ALA A 775 19.18 23.35 -27.97
CA ALA A 775 17.79 22.91 -27.82
C ALA A 775 17.16 22.35 -29.13
N PRO A 776 16.30 21.30 -29.04
CA PRO A 776 15.29 21.01 -30.05
C PRO A 776 14.13 22.01 -29.98
N ALA A 777 13.37 22.15 -31.08
CA ALA A 777 12.23 23.06 -31.20
C ALA A 777 11.14 22.74 -30.15
N ALA A 778 10.58 23.77 -29.53
CA ALA A 778 9.67 23.65 -28.37
C ALA A 778 8.36 22.88 -28.64
N GLU A 779 7.91 22.82 -29.89
CA GLU A 779 6.70 22.07 -30.28
C GLU A 779 6.90 20.54 -30.25
N ASP A 780 8.08 20.03 -30.62
CA ASP A 780 8.38 18.58 -30.65
C ASP A 780 8.45 17.98 -29.23
N LEU A 781 8.97 18.73 -28.26
CA LEU A 781 9.07 18.29 -26.86
C LEU A 781 7.70 18.14 -26.20
N ARG A 782 6.77 19.04 -26.54
CA ARG A 782 5.41 19.06 -25.99
C ARG A 782 4.59 17.86 -26.47
N GLU A 783 4.62 17.55 -27.77
CA GLU A 783 3.93 16.37 -28.32
C GLU A 783 4.49 15.05 -27.77
N LYS A 784 5.82 14.94 -27.67
CA LYS A 784 6.48 13.78 -27.04
C LYS A 784 6.07 13.61 -25.57
N THR A 785 5.92 14.72 -24.84
CA THR A 785 5.43 14.72 -23.45
C THR A 785 3.97 14.27 -23.36
N ILE A 786 3.08 14.80 -24.21
CA ILE A 786 1.67 14.36 -24.28
C ILE A 786 1.60 12.85 -24.57
N GLY A 787 2.34 12.35 -25.55
CA GLY A 787 2.37 10.92 -25.89
C GLY A 787 2.93 10.02 -24.78
N HIS A 788 3.83 10.54 -23.93
CA HIS A 788 4.32 9.83 -22.75
C HIS A 788 3.24 9.77 -21.64
N LEU A 789 2.63 10.90 -21.31
CA LEU A 789 1.57 11.00 -20.31
C LEU A 789 0.33 10.17 -20.70
N THR A 790 -0.07 10.19 -21.96
CA THR A 790 -1.19 9.38 -22.48
C THR A 790 -0.94 7.87 -22.35
N ARG A 791 0.30 7.40 -22.54
CA ARG A 791 0.65 5.98 -22.33
C ARG A 791 0.60 5.59 -20.85
N LEU A 792 1.09 6.47 -19.98
CA LEU A 792 1.07 6.25 -18.54
C LEU A 792 -0.38 6.21 -18.00
N LEU A 793 -1.24 7.09 -18.51
CA LEU A 793 -2.67 7.10 -18.20
C LEU A 793 -3.41 5.88 -18.78
N SER A 794 -3.12 5.51 -20.03
CA SER A 794 -3.66 4.32 -20.69
C SER A 794 -3.38 3.03 -19.91
N THR A 795 -2.14 2.88 -19.43
CA THR A 795 -1.72 1.71 -18.64
C THR A 795 -2.48 1.65 -17.31
N THR A 796 -2.70 2.80 -16.68
CA THR A 796 -3.31 2.87 -15.34
C THR A 796 -4.84 2.72 -15.40
N LEU A 797 -5.49 3.34 -16.38
CA LEU A 797 -6.95 3.26 -16.58
C LEU A 797 -7.40 2.01 -17.36
N LYS A 798 -6.46 1.20 -17.87
CA LYS A 798 -6.72 0.08 -18.79
C LYS A 798 -7.58 0.51 -20.00
N LEU A 799 -7.45 1.77 -20.43
CA LEU A 799 -8.12 2.33 -21.60
C LEU A 799 -7.15 2.38 -22.79
N PRO A 800 -7.58 2.04 -24.02
CA PRO A 800 -6.73 2.19 -25.20
C PRO A 800 -6.27 3.65 -25.40
N PRO A 801 -5.01 3.91 -25.80
CA PRO A 801 -4.49 5.29 -25.94
C PRO A 801 -5.32 6.18 -26.87
N HIS A 802 -5.95 5.61 -27.90
CA HIS A 802 -6.80 6.34 -28.85
C HIS A 802 -8.15 6.79 -28.28
N LYS A 803 -8.55 6.32 -27.09
CA LYS A 803 -9.75 6.77 -26.37
C LYS A 803 -9.45 7.91 -25.37
N ILE A 804 -8.18 8.28 -25.22
CA ILE A 804 -7.74 9.35 -24.32
C ILE A 804 -7.44 10.58 -25.18
N ASP A 805 -8.33 11.56 -25.12
CA ASP A 805 -8.17 12.85 -25.77
C ASP A 805 -7.40 13.79 -24.83
N ALA A 806 -6.34 14.40 -25.37
CA ALA A 806 -5.44 15.25 -24.61
C ALA A 806 -6.10 16.51 -24.03
N ASN A 807 -7.23 16.95 -24.60
CA ASN A 807 -7.95 18.15 -24.17
C ASN A 807 -9.19 17.85 -23.31
N THR A 808 -9.56 16.57 -23.16
CA THR A 808 -10.69 16.19 -22.30
C THR A 808 -10.26 16.25 -20.84
N GLN A 809 -11.18 16.69 -19.97
CA GLN A 809 -10.95 16.73 -18.53
C GLN A 809 -10.70 15.33 -17.98
N LEU A 810 -9.65 15.20 -17.17
CA LEU A 810 -9.23 13.93 -16.57
C LEU A 810 -10.34 13.24 -15.75
N GLU A 811 -11.19 14.03 -15.09
CA GLU A 811 -12.33 13.55 -14.31
C GLU A 811 -13.36 12.79 -15.17
N ALA A 812 -13.49 13.14 -16.46
CA ALA A 812 -14.40 12.46 -17.39
C ALA A 812 -13.97 11.01 -17.72
N TYR A 813 -12.71 10.65 -17.41
CA TYR A 813 -12.18 9.30 -17.55
C TYR A 813 -12.34 8.44 -16.29
N GLY A 814 -13.03 8.95 -15.25
CA GLY A 814 -13.24 8.23 -13.99
C GLY A 814 -12.00 8.21 -13.09
N ILE A 815 -11.07 9.15 -13.27
CA ILE A 815 -9.90 9.32 -12.41
C ILE A 815 -10.36 9.79 -11.03
N ASP A 816 -10.16 8.96 -10.02
CA ASP A 816 -10.40 9.28 -8.61
C ASP A 816 -9.09 9.61 -7.86
N SER A 817 -9.20 10.01 -6.59
CA SER A 817 -8.04 10.38 -5.77
C SER A 817 -7.02 9.25 -5.56
N VAL A 818 -7.45 7.98 -5.65
CA VAL A 818 -6.56 6.81 -5.53
C VAL A 818 -5.74 6.64 -6.80
N MET A 819 -6.39 6.77 -7.96
CA MET A 819 -5.71 6.74 -9.26
C MET A 819 -4.76 7.92 -9.44
N VAL A 820 -5.14 9.12 -8.97
CA VAL A 820 -4.24 10.30 -8.99
C VAL A 820 -2.97 10.04 -8.20
N LEU A 821 -3.07 9.40 -7.03
CA LEU A 821 -1.91 9.08 -6.22
C LEU A 821 -0.99 8.04 -6.89
N ASP A 822 -1.55 6.97 -7.45
CA ASP A 822 -0.79 5.95 -8.19
C ASP A 822 -0.11 6.54 -9.44
N LEU A 823 -0.81 7.39 -10.20
CA LEU A 823 -0.27 8.11 -11.34
C LEU A 823 0.88 9.04 -10.93
N THR A 824 0.72 9.77 -9.82
CA THR A 824 1.74 10.67 -9.30
C THR A 824 2.98 9.87 -8.89
N LEU A 825 2.83 8.78 -8.13
CA LEU A 825 3.94 7.90 -7.74
C LEU A 825 4.67 7.30 -8.95
N LYS A 826 3.95 6.95 -10.02
CA LYS A 826 4.56 6.49 -11.28
C LYS A 826 5.35 7.61 -11.97
N LEU A 827 4.85 8.85 -11.97
CA LEU A 827 5.57 9.99 -12.53
C LEU A 827 6.81 10.36 -11.73
N GLU A 828 6.77 10.26 -10.40
CA GLU A 828 7.91 10.58 -9.54
C GLU A 828 9.12 9.64 -9.75
N LYS A 829 8.90 8.43 -10.29
CA LYS A 829 10.01 7.56 -10.70
C LYS A 829 10.89 8.20 -11.78
N SER A 830 10.28 9.01 -12.65
CA SER A 830 10.99 9.74 -13.71
C SER A 830 11.35 11.16 -13.23
N PHE A 831 10.38 11.90 -12.70
CA PHE A 831 10.51 13.34 -12.47
C PHE A 831 10.93 13.74 -11.03
N ARG A 832 11.18 12.76 -10.15
CA ARG A 832 11.38 12.94 -8.69
C ARG A 832 10.17 13.62 -8.04
N SER A 833 10.31 14.24 -6.86
CA SER A 833 9.19 14.80 -6.06
C SER A 833 8.29 15.74 -6.88
N LEU A 834 6.99 15.44 -6.93
CA LEU A 834 5.97 16.23 -7.61
C LEU A 834 4.85 16.65 -6.64
N PRO A 835 4.17 17.78 -6.89
CA PRO A 835 2.94 18.10 -6.17
C PRO A 835 1.93 16.96 -6.31
N LYS A 836 1.36 16.48 -5.21
CA LYS A 836 0.32 15.44 -5.23
C LYS A 836 -1.01 15.98 -5.76
N THR A 837 -1.14 17.31 -5.79
CA THR A 837 -2.26 18.05 -6.37
C THR A 837 -2.16 18.23 -7.88
N LEU A 838 -1.08 17.77 -8.52
CA LEU A 838 -0.76 18.08 -9.91
C LEU A 838 -1.91 17.76 -10.89
N PHE A 839 -2.55 16.61 -10.75
CA PHE A 839 -3.66 16.20 -11.63
C PHE A 839 -4.97 16.98 -11.38
N PHE A 840 -5.08 17.71 -10.27
CA PHE A 840 -6.20 18.61 -9.99
C PHE A 840 -5.94 20.03 -10.47
N GLU A 841 -4.68 20.47 -10.42
CA GLU A 841 -4.22 21.77 -10.96
C GLU A 841 -4.24 21.77 -12.50
N TYR A 842 -3.84 20.65 -13.11
CA TYR A 842 -3.74 20.50 -14.56
C TYR A 842 -4.69 19.42 -15.07
N GLN A 843 -5.93 19.84 -15.34
CA GLN A 843 -7.06 18.93 -15.60
C GLN A 843 -7.08 18.28 -16.99
N THR A 844 -6.13 18.59 -17.88
CA THR A 844 -6.03 18.01 -19.23
C THR A 844 -4.59 17.55 -19.49
N MET A 845 -4.39 16.57 -20.38
CA MET A 845 -3.02 16.11 -20.73
C MET A 845 -2.21 17.20 -21.40
N THR A 846 -2.88 18.07 -22.14
CA THR A 846 -2.30 19.29 -22.70
C THR A 846 -1.75 20.21 -21.61
N ALA A 847 -2.54 20.53 -20.58
CA ALA A 847 -2.13 21.38 -19.47
C ALA A 847 -1.03 20.74 -18.62
N LEU A 848 -1.11 19.41 -18.42
CA LEU A 848 -0.10 18.65 -17.67
C LEU A 848 1.23 18.60 -18.43
N ALA A 849 1.20 18.42 -19.76
CA ALA A 849 2.39 18.46 -20.59
C ALA A 849 3.03 19.86 -20.58
N ASP A 850 2.22 20.92 -20.61
CA ASP A 850 2.72 22.30 -20.47
C ASP A 850 3.43 22.52 -19.14
N TYR A 851 2.89 22.00 -18.04
CA TYR A 851 3.55 22.02 -16.74
C TYR A 851 4.94 21.36 -16.78
N PHE A 852 5.03 20.13 -17.31
CA PHE A 852 6.31 19.41 -17.37
C PHE A 852 7.31 20.08 -18.32
N VAL A 853 6.85 20.62 -19.46
CA VAL A 853 7.70 21.37 -20.40
C VAL A 853 8.24 22.66 -19.75
N GLN A 854 7.45 23.30 -18.89
CA GLN A 854 7.85 24.53 -18.20
C GLN A 854 8.78 24.26 -17.02
N HIS A 855 8.50 23.26 -16.19
CA HIS A 855 9.16 23.06 -14.89
C HIS A 855 10.21 21.93 -14.90
N HIS A 856 10.11 20.98 -15.84
CA HIS A 856 10.99 19.81 -15.93
C HIS A 856 11.66 19.66 -17.31
N ARG A 857 11.83 20.78 -18.04
CA ARG A 857 12.35 20.81 -19.42
C ARG A 857 13.65 20.04 -19.60
N ALA A 858 14.64 20.25 -18.72
CA ALA A 858 15.95 19.62 -18.81
C ALA A 858 15.85 18.09 -18.72
N HIS A 859 14.98 17.58 -17.85
CA HIS A 859 14.76 16.16 -17.69
C HIS A 859 13.95 15.56 -18.85
N LEU A 860 12.99 16.29 -19.42
CA LEU A 860 12.30 15.85 -20.64
C LEU A 860 13.25 15.75 -21.84
N ILE A 861 14.22 16.67 -21.95
CA ILE A 861 15.24 16.61 -23.01
C ILE A 861 16.14 15.38 -22.84
N GLU A 862 16.47 15.00 -21.60
CA GLU A 862 17.19 13.76 -21.30
C GLU A 862 16.35 12.52 -21.61
N LEU A 863 15.07 12.52 -21.18
CA LEU A 863 14.12 11.41 -21.37
C LEU A 863 13.83 11.13 -22.86
N PHE A 864 13.86 12.16 -23.70
CA PHE A 864 13.56 12.07 -25.14
C PHE A 864 14.76 12.27 -26.05
N GLY A 865 15.98 12.39 -25.50
CA GLY A 865 17.20 12.68 -26.24
C GLY A 865 17.56 11.58 -27.26
N GLU A 866 17.45 11.90 -28.54
CA GLU A 866 17.81 11.04 -29.66
C GLU A 866 19.34 10.82 -29.74
N LYS A 867 19.79 9.56 -29.79
CA LYS A 867 21.11 9.21 -30.33
C LYS A 867 21.11 9.51 -31.83
N LEU A 868 21.79 10.57 -32.25
CA LEU A 868 22.07 10.83 -33.68
C LEU A 868 22.85 9.64 -34.29
N PRO A 869 22.52 9.20 -35.52
CA PRO A 869 23.21 8.09 -36.18
C PRO A 869 24.64 8.51 -36.57
N VAL A 870 25.63 7.77 -36.07
CA VAL A 870 27.01 7.85 -36.56
C VAL A 870 27.06 7.13 -37.91
N SER A 871 27.46 7.87 -38.95
CA SER A 871 27.77 7.36 -40.27
C SER A 871 29.00 6.43 -40.22
N VAL A 872 28.79 5.15 -40.51
CA VAL A 872 29.86 4.16 -40.74
C VAL A 872 30.01 3.97 -42.26
N PRO A 873 31.23 4.01 -42.82
CA PRO A 873 31.43 3.93 -44.26
C PRO A 873 31.07 2.55 -44.82
N THR A 874 30.41 2.58 -45.98
CA THR A 874 29.97 1.44 -46.77
C THR A 874 31.13 0.53 -47.17
N LEU A 875 31.09 -0.73 -46.72
CA LEU A 875 31.88 -1.83 -47.28
C LEU A 875 30.93 -2.96 -47.74
N VAL A 876 30.86 -3.06 -49.06
CA VAL A 876 30.28 -4.07 -49.95
C VAL A 876 29.84 -5.38 -49.28
N ALA A 877 28.51 -5.58 -49.21
CA ALA A 877 27.90 -6.88 -48.94
C ALA A 877 27.98 -7.79 -50.18
N ARG A 878 28.51 -9.02 -50.00
CA ARG A 878 28.25 -10.18 -50.87
C ARG A 878 26.95 -10.86 -50.40
N PRO A 879 26.19 -11.50 -51.31
CA PRO A 879 24.87 -12.01 -51.00
C PRO A 879 24.93 -13.32 -50.19
N ARG A 880 24.23 -13.33 -49.06
CA ARG A 880 23.67 -14.48 -48.34
C ARG A 880 22.33 -13.94 -47.83
N GLY A 881 21.16 -14.32 -48.36
CA GLY A 881 20.61 -15.65 -48.56
C GLY A 881 19.23 -15.54 -47.90
N ASP A 882 18.18 -15.46 -48.72
CA ASP A 882 16.80 -15.21 -48.27
C ASP A 882 16.36 -16.20 -47.18
N LEU A 883 15.89 -15.68 -46.04
CA LEU A 883 14.93 -16.38 -45.20
C LEU A 883 13.59 -15.68 -45.39
N MET A 884 12.68 -16.39 -46.07
CA MET A 884 11.32 -15.96 -46.34
C MET A 884 10.53 -15.78 -45.05
N ALA A 885 9.85 -14.64 -44.91
CA ALA A 885 8.73 -14.49 -43.99
C ALA A 885 7.60 -15.44 -44.40
N MET A 886 7.10 -16.25 -43.46
CA MET A 886 5.89 -17.06 -43.62
C MET A 886 4.74 -16.51 -42.77
N PRO A 887 3.47 -16.74 -43.17
CA PRO A 887 2.30 -16.00 -42.74
C PRO A 887 1.75 -16.49 -41.39
N ALA A 888 1.03 -15.59 -40.72
CA ALA A 888 0.36 -15.80 -39.44
C ALA A 888 -0.41 -17.13 -39.34
N MET A 889 -0.27 -17.78 -38.18
CA MET A 889 -0.99 -19.00 -37.79
C MET A 889 -2.50 -18.85 -38.01
N ARG A 890 -3.08 -19.70 -38.85
CA ARG A 890 -4.52 -19.82 -39.02
C ARG A 890 -5.08 -20.77 -37.96
N HIS A 891 -5.71 -20.24 -36.93
CA HIS A 891 -6.62 -21.01 -36.09
C HIS A 891 -7.75 -21.59 -36.95
N ARG A 892 -7.90 -22.92 -36.97
CA ARG A 892 -9.16 -23.56 -37.36
C ARG A 892 -10.04 -23.70 -36.13
N SER A 893 -10.82 -22.67 -35.85
CA SER A 893 -11.98 -22.85 -34.97
C SER A 893 -13.00 -23.72 -35.69
N ARG A 894 -13.50 -24.79 -35.04
CA ARG A 894 -14.69 -25.51 -35.52
C ARG A 894 -15.96 -24.64 -35.50
N PHE A 895 -15.84 -23.39 -35.05
CA PHE A 895 -16.86 -22.34 -35.06
C PHE A 895 -16.53 -21.17 -36.02
N ASP A 896 -15.75 -21.39 -37.08
CA ASP A 896 -15.58 -20.41 -38.16
C ASP A 896 -16.86 -20.27 -39.01
N LEU A 897 -17.81 -19.47 -38.51
CA LEU A 897 -18.83 -18.87 -39.35
C LEU A 897 -18.20 -17.67 -40.08
N ARG A 898 -18.08 -17.85 -41.40
CA ARG A 898 -17.54 -16.91 -42.39
C ARG A 898 -17.85 -15.44 -42.08
N ASN A 899 -16.77 -14.65 -42.00
CA ASN A 899 -16.77 -13.19 -42.06
C ASN A 899 -17.49 -12.68 -43.31
N ASN A 900 -18.57 -11.93 -43.11
CA ASN A 900 -18.91 -10.76 -43.91
C ASN A 900 -19.19 -9.64 -42.90
N ALA A 901 -18.32 -8.63 -42.82
CA ALA A 901 -18.73 -7.35 -42.25
C ALA A 901 -19.73 -6.72 -43.23
N PRO A 902 -20.85 -6.15 -42.73
CA PRO A 902 -20.81 -4.72 -42.43
C PRO A 902 -21.62 -4.28 -41.20
N GLU A 903 -21.25 -3.07 -40.72
CA GLU A 903 -21.98 -2.12 -39.86
C GLU A 903 -22.43 -2.55 -38.45
N ILE A 904 -21.98 -1.75 -37.47
CA ILE A 904 -22.36 -1.87 -36.07
C ILE A 904 -23.87 -1.63 -35.95
N SER A 905 -24.61 -2.63 -35.50
CA SER A 905 -25.88 -2.41 -34.81
C SER A 905 -26.20 -3.57 -33.86
N GLU A 906 -26.72 -3.18 -32.69
CA GLU A 906 -27.42 -3.99 -31.69
C GLU A 906 -26.59 -4.63 -30.55
N ILE A 907 -26.84 -4.11 -29.33
CA ILE A 907 -26.51 -4.75 -28.06
C ILE A 907 -27.63 -5.75 -27.74
N ALA A 908 -27.30 -7.01 -27.52
CA ALA A 908 -28.26 -8.01 -27.06
C ALA A 908 -28.23 -8.14 -25.53
N ILE A 909 -29.32 -7.75 -24.86
CA ILE A 909 -29.54 -8.06 -23.44
C ILE A 909 -30.13 -9.47 -23.36
N ILE A 910 -29.36 -10.42 -22.84
CA ILE A 910 -29.67 -11.86 -22.88
C ILE A 910 -30.45 -12.32 -21.63
N GLY A 911 -31.07 -11.38 -20.90
CA GLY A 911 -31.98 -11.63 -19.78
C GLY A 911 -31.95 -10.53 -18.72
N VAL A 912 -33.12 -10.07 -18.29
CA VAL A 912 -33.31 -9.11 -17.19
C VAL A 912 -34.51 -9.56 -16.34
N SER A 913 -34.35 -9.57 -15.02
CA SER A 913 -35.42 -9.89 -14.06
C SER A 913 -35.40 -8.86 -12.93
N GLY A 914 -36.53 -8.18 -12.75
CA GLY A 914 -36.74 -7.17 -11.70
C GLY A 914 -38.19 -6.70 -11.66
N ARG A 915 -38.60 -6.05 -10.56
CA ARG A 915 -39.89 -5.33 -10.46
C ARG A 915 -39.63 -3.84 -10.66
N TYR A 916 -40.29 -3.25 -11.65
CA TYR A 916 -40.05 -1.88 -12.06
C TYR A 916 -41.25 -1.00 -11.69
N PRO A 917 -41.02 0.17 -11.06
CA PRO A 917 -42.09 1.11 -10.75
C PRO A 917 -42.90 1.45 -12.01
N GLN A 918 -44.23 1.38 -11.89
CA GLN A 918 -45.16 1.64 -13.00
C GLN A 918 -44.97 0.79 -14.29
N ALA A 919 -44.22 -0.31 -14.23
CA ALA A 919 -44.08 -1.27 -15.33
C ALA A 919 -44.27 -2.72 -14.83
N GLY A 920 -45.35 -3.36 -15.30
CA GLY A 920 -45.72 -4.72 -14.88
C GLY A 920 -44.95 -5.83 -15.62
N ASN A 921 -44.24 -5.49 -16.69
CA ASN A 921 -43.43 -6.41 -17.49
C ASN A 921 -42.32 -5.66 -18.24
N LEU A 922 -41.42 -6.42 -18.85
CA LEU A 922 -40.24 -5.90 -19.53
C LEU A 922 -40.60 -5.01 -20.74
N GLU A 923 -41.67 -5.34 -21.46
CA GLU A 923 -42.14 -4.54 -22.60
C GLU A 923 -42.64 -3.16 -22.16
N GLN A 924 -43.36 -3.08 -21.04
CA GLN A 924 -43.76 -1.80 -20.44
C GLN A 924 -42.57 -1.02 -19.90
N PHE A 925 -41.57 -1.70 -19.33
CA PHE A 925 -40.34 -1.05 -18.89
C PHE A 925 -39.58 -0.41 -20.06
N TRP A 926 -39.41 -1.15 -21.16
CA TRP A 926 -38.79 -0.62 -22.38
C TRP A 926 -39.60 0.51 -22.99
N ALA A 927 -40.94 0.42 -22.99
CA ALA A 927 -41.80 1.50 -23.45
C ALA A 927 -41.69 2.76 -22.59
N ASN A 928 -41.56 2.62 -21.26
CA ASN A 928 -41.36 3.75 -20.35
C ASN A 928 -39.99 4.42 -20.60
N LEU A 929 -38.93 3.62 -20.80
CA LEU A 929 -37.58 4.10 -21.13
C LEU A 929 -37.52 4.79 -22.49
N SER A 930 -38.05 4.17 -23.54
CA SER A 930 -38.08 4.77 -24.88
C SER A 930 -38.96 6.01 -24.94
N GLY A 931 -39.99 6.06 -24.09
CA GLY A 931 -40.91 7.19 -23.98
C GLY A 931 -40.42 8.32 -23.06
N GLY A 932 -39.25 8.18 -22.42
CA GLY A 932 -38.70 9.19 -21.49
C GLY A 932 -39.55 9.41 -20.23
N LYS A 933 -40.29 8.39 -19.77
CA LYS A 933 -41.24 8.50 -18.68
C LYS A 933 -40.55 8.26 -17.33
N ASP A 934 -40.47 9.30 -16.50
CA ASP A 934 -39.97 9.16 -15.12
C ASP A 934 -40.97 8.34 -14.28
N SER A 935 -40.46 7.22 -13.75
CA SER A 935 -41.24 6.27 -12.97
C SER A 935 -40.86 6.28 -11.48
N ILE A 936 -40.02 7.23 -11.07
CA ILE A 936 -39.64 7.47 -9.67
C ILE A 936 -40.49 8.66 -9.17
N THR A 937 -41.31 8.41 -8.15
CA THR A 937 -42.03 9.45 -7.39
C THR A 937 -41.82 9.22 -5.92
#